data_AF-A0A2A4IVT3-F1
#
_entry.id   AF-A0A2A4IVT3-F1
#
_cell.length_a   1.000
_cell.length_b   1.000
_cell.length_c   1.000
_cell.angle_alpha   90.00
_cell.angle_beta   90.00
_cell.angle_gamma   90.00
#
_symmetry.space_group_name_H-M   'P 1'
#
loop_
_entity.id
_entity.type
_entity.pdbx_description
1 polymer ?
#
loop_
_entity_poly.entity_id
_entity_poly.type
_entity_poly.pdbx_seq_one_letter_code
_entity_poly.pdbx_strand_id
1 'polypeptide(L)'
;MASIFSKNGILSGRVDQYCLICAEHFASGEDTLAHIIDSQHKQKLEACGYFEKYSEDFIRKSMASIFSKNGILSGRVDQYCLICAEHFASGEDTLAHIIDSQHKQKLEACGYFEKYSEDFIRKANGVYFCEPCGLTFPTVKKVELHINEPTHIYEKNKGTSWLSRVENDIIAFNKFLISDDAWNGCVEDTCILCNDEFEDSAPHKCTRNHIFNLIKSDVVFDRDEAAVYRVIDAKSNQCLTCNTIIGNDLKDHFNLTEHKGAYKMYDHSNRKANDVQKENINNSQNGKAKTEKTELKDNKVVNGNDANVKKVEEVKNGNKEIKQDAKKPVKTKPNKDEKSKENAKDLPKKQSAADLDKLYCKNLGAKNYITSGDGEKWCLLCEWLLVDSPENHVRSSHHQSLLALHKKSIAEKDSDNNNNVSSKDEKNNLFENVDKYQMNNVTIDLINETAFCKKCSKNIDFNTSAIEKHIDGHKNANNKKSQNTPTPLLWGMKTNGTEKTTLYTKPVLLKGPRAKPSESQVQDYAKQHGLSHNRADKSFYCNPCSRRLPSNLNDLQNHVASKRHTENMAKKSSKAEDSAPPVKVRLTDFIESCWFTENEEEGFVMIINDKYWINAFGFFMIAKINQKIMCHGCHIDLTPENVMEHIGLSDYHRELLENCLFITSVEGEFIREIKPEVYHCGYCNITENDWDDVLDHLSTYEHKKEKASAEEYLRKQLPKQSQRFRITPEMISSLRRMDDIFNRFMVINRN
;
A
#
# COMPACT_ATOMS: atom_id res chain seq x y z
N MET A 1 4.38 -7.60 -17.36
CA MET A 1 4.79 -8.89 -17.94
C MET A 1 4.12 -10.06 -17.24
N ALA A 2 4.60 -10.48 -16.06
CA ALA A 2 4.21 -11.72 -15.40
C ALA A 2 2.71 -12.08 -15.37
N SER A 3 1.78 -11.11 -15.24
CA SER A 3 0.34 -11.43 -15.28
C SER A 3 -0.18 -11.80 -16.68
N ILE A 4 0.22 -11.09 -17.75
CA ILE A 4 -0.11 -11.47 -19.14
C ILE A 4 0.52 -12.82 -19.44
N PHE A 5 1.79 -12.97 -19.08
CA PHE A 5 2.59 -14.15 -19.37
C PHE A 5 2.00 -15.38 -18.65
N SER A 6 1.73 -15.31 -17.34
CA SER A 6 1.06 -16.37 -16.58
C SER A 6 -0.32 -16.76 -17.16
N LYS A 7 -1.16 -15.80 -17.56
CA LYS A 7 -2.46 -16.09 -18.20
C LYS A 7 -2.35 -16.87 -19.51
N ASN A 8 -1.21 -16.79 -20.20
CA ASN A 8 -0.90 -17.53 -21.42
C ASN A 8 0.04 -18.73 -21.13
N GLY A 9 0.07 -19.20 -19.88
CA GLY A 9 0.89 -20.31 -19.42
C GLY A 9 2.40 -20.08 -19.52
N ILE A 10 2.86 -18.83 -19.64
CA ILE A 10 4.28 -18.47 -19.71
C ILE A 10 4.84 -18.23 -18.30
N LEU A 11 5.77 -19.08 -17.85
CA LEU A 11 6.63 -18.81 -16.70
C LEU A 11 7.62 -17.69 -17.06
N SER A 12 7.72 -16.69 -16.18
CA SER A 12 8.56 -15.50 -16.38
C SER A 12 9.73 -15.49 -15.40
N GLY A 13 10.95 -15.62 -15.90
CA GLY A 13 12.17 -15.25 -15.16
C GLY A 13 12.40 -13.73 -15.17
N ARG A 14 13.57 -13.29 -14.67
CA ARG A 14 13.97 -11.86 -14.73
C ARG A 14 14.43 -11.42 -16.13
N VAL A 15 14.82 -12.36 -16.99
CA VAL A 15 15.21 -12.17 -18.40
C VAL A 15 14.55 -13.23 -19.29
N ASP A 16 14.73 -14.51 -18.95
CA ASP A 16 14.27 -15.64 -19.77
C ASP A 16 12.81 -16.03 -19.49
N GLN A 17 12.12 -16.60 -20.48
CA GLN A 17 10.68 -16.93 -20.43
C GLN A 17 10.39 -18.31 -21.03
N TYR A 18 9.38 -19.02 -20.51
CA TYR A 18 9.08 -20.40 -20.91
C TYR A 18 7.58 -20.70 -20.97
N CYS A 19 7.08 -21.17 -22.11
CA CYS A 19 5.68 -21.56 -22.27
C CYS A 19 5.43 -22.98 -21.77
N LEU A 20 4.63 -23.13 -20.71
CA LEU A 20 4.15 -24.44 -20.23
C LEU A 20 3.21 -25.14 -21.22
N ILE A 21 2.50 -24.37 -22.06
CA ILE A 21 1.51 -24.89 -23.02
C ILE A 21 2.18 -25.50 -24.26
N CYS A 22 3.28 -24.89 -24.72
CA CYS A 22 3.99 -25.30 -25.92
C CYS A 22 5.33 -26.00 -25.64
N ALA A 23 5.84 -25.95 -24.40
CA ALA A 23 7.18 -26.37 -23.99
C ALA A 23 8.33 -25.60 -24.68
N GLU A 24 8.07 -24.37 -25.11
CA GLU A 24 8.99 -23.50 -25.85
C GLU A 24 9.66 -22.47 -24.92
N HIS A 25 10.93 -22.12 -25.21
CA HIS A 25 11.75 -21.17 -24.46
C HIS A 25 12.04 -19.91 -25.28
N PHE A 26 12.00 -18.73 -24.64
CA PHE A 26 12.13 -17.42 -25.28
C PHE A 26 13.20 -16.59 -24.57
N ALA A 27 14.17 -16.11 -25.35
CA ALA A 27 15.29 -15.28 -24.85
C ALA A 27 14.90 -13.80 -24.65
N SER A 28 13.73 -13.36 -25.14
CA SER A 28 13.25 -12.00 -24.98
C SER A 28 11.75 -11.90 -24.66
N GLY A 29 11.35 -10.73 -24.16
CA GLY A 29 9.94 -10.38 -24.00
C GLY A 29 9.19 -10.13 -25.31
N GLU A 30 9.90 -9.92 -26.42
CA GLU A 30 9.29 -9.70 -27.74
C GLU A 30 8.90 -11.02 -28.40
N ASP A 31 9.79 -12.02 -28.36
CA ASP A 31 9.51 -13.36 -28.89
C ASP A 31 8.34 -14.02 -28.15
N THR A 32 8.31 -13.84 -26.82
CA THR A 32 7.19 -14.28 -25.97
C THR A 32 5.88 -13.58 -26.34
N LEU A 33 5.90 -12.27 -26.61
CA LEU A 33 4.70 -11.55 -27.04
C LEU A 33 4.23 -12.00 -28.43
N ALA A 34 5.16 -12.22 -29.36
CA ALA A 34 4.87 -12.78 -30.68
C ALA A 34 4.27 -14.20 -30.59
N HIS A 35 4.79 -15.04 -29.70
CA HIS A 35 4.24 -16.37 -29.41
C HIS A 35 2.84 -16.30 -28.77
N ILE A 36 2.60 -15.39 -27.82
CA ILE A 36 1.28 -15.20 -27.19
C ILE A 36 0.20 -14.76 -28.21
N ILE A 37 0.55 -13.89 -29.17
CA ILE A 37 -0.41 -13.46 -30.19
C ILE A 37 -0.65 -14.50 -31.28
N ASP A 38 0.23 -15.50 -31.44
CA ASP A 38 0.11 -16.55 -32.45
C ASP A 38 -1.17 -17.40 -32.30
N SER A 39 -1.71 -17.77 -33.45
CA SER A 39 -2.93 -18.56 -33.60
C SER A 39 -2.81 -20.00 -33.09
N GLN A 40 -1.63 -20.64 -33.21
CA GLN A 40 -1.43 -22.01 -32.72
C GLN A 40 -1.26 -22.02 -31.20
N HIS A 41 -0.55 -21.03 -30.64
CA HIS A 41 -0.48 -20.85 -29.19
C HIS A 41 -1.89 -20.71 -28.59
N LYS A 42 -2.71 -19.78 -29.12
CA LYS A 42 -4.08 -19.55 -28.65
C LYS A 42 -4.94 -20.82 -28.70
N GLN A 43 -4.90 -21.58 -29.80
CA GLN A 43 -5.62 -22.86 -29.90
C GLN A 43 -5.19 -23.89 -28.85
N LYS A 44 -3.88 -23.99 -28.55
CA LYS A 44 -3.38 -24.88 -27.49
C LYS A 44 -3.80 -24.41 -26.08
N LEU A 45 -3.83 -23.09 -25.86
CA LEU A 45 -4.22 -22.46 -24.58
C LEU A 45 -5.74 -22.59 -24.31
N GLU A 46 -6.57 -22.44 -25.33
CA GLU A 46 -8.01 -22.72 -25.26
C GLU A 46 -8.26 -24.21 -24.95
N ALA A 47 -7.53 -25.10 -25.64
CA ALA A 47 -7.67 -26.55 -25.47
C ALA A 47 -7.23 -27.07 -24.10
N CYS A 48 -6.42 -26.34 -23.33
CA CYS A 48 -6.00 -26.73 -21.98
C CYS A 48 -6.90 -26.21 -20.84
N GLY A 49 -7.93 -25.41 -21.14
CA GLY A 49 -8.97 -25.03 -20.18
C GLY A 49 -8.53 -24.05 -19.07
N TYR A 50 -7.44 -23.32 -19.25
CA TYR A 50 -6.73 -22.57 -18.19
C TYR A 50 -7.42 -21.25 -17.73
N PHE A 51 -8.63 -20.93 -18.19
CA PHE A 51 -9.03 -19.52 -18.37
C PHE A 51 -10.03 -18.90 -17.38
N GLU A 52 -10.57 -19.64 -16.39
CA GLU A 52 -11.78 -19.20 -15.65
C GLU A 52 -11.59 -18.30 -14.40
N LYS A 53 -10.38 -18.04 -13.88
CA LYS A 53 -10.23 -17.30 -12.60
C LYS A 53 -8.98 -16.40 -12.45
N TYR A 54 -9.03 -15.13 -12.90
CA TYR A 54 -8.16 -14.05 -12.39
C TYR A 54 -8.81 -12.66 -12.58
N SER A 55 -8.86 -11.84 -11.51
CA SER A 55 -9.51 -10.52 -11.46
C SER A 55 -8.69 -9.37 -12.06
N GLU A 56 -9.36 -8.28 -12.43
CA GLU A 56 -8.80 -7.23 -13.29
C GLU A 56 -7.72 -6.35 -12.63
N ASP A 57 -7.85 -5.99 -11.36
CA ASP A 57 -6.94 -5.01 -10.73
C ASP A 57 -5.52 -5.57 -10.46
N PHE A 58 -5.34 -6.89 -10.35
CA PHE A 58 -4.01 -7.51 -10.31
C PHE A 58 -3.28 -7.37 -11.66
N ILE A 59 -4.02 -7.55 -12.76
CA ILE A 59 -3.50 -7.44 -14.13
C ILE A 59 -3.00 -6.01 -14.37
N ARG A 60 -3.80 -5.01 -13.98
CA ARG A 60 -3.55 -3.57 -14.19
C ARG A 60 -2.16 -3.12 -13.73
N LYS A 61 -1.72 -3.56 -12.55
CA LYS A 61 -0.39 -3.23 -11.99
C LYS A 61 0.78 -3.94 -12.71
N SER A 62 0.54 -5.09 -13.36
CA SER A 62 1.57 -5.85 -14.09
C SER A 62 1.72 -5.43 -15.56
N MET A 63 0.70 -4.79 -16.15
CA MET A 63 0.75 -4.30 -17.54
C MET A 63 1.54 -2.98 -17.69
N ALA A 64 1.43 -2.08 -16.71
CA ALA A 64 1.98 -0.73 -16.76
C ALA A 64 3.47 -0.66 -17.15
N SER A 65 4.29 -1.63 -16.75
CA SER A 65 5.74 -1.66 -17.04
C SER A 65 6.14 -2.22 -18.41
N ILE A 66 5.22 -2.80 -19.18
CA ILE A 66 5.45 -3.05 -20.63
C ILE A 66 5.18 -1.75 -21.39
N PHE A 67 4.03 -1.16 -21.11
CA PHE A 67 3.56 0.06 -21.74
C PHE A 67 4.52 1.22 -21.48
N SER A 68 4.98 1.44 -20.24
CA SER A 68 5.94 2.51 -19.95
C SER A 68 7.27 2.34 -20.67
N LYS A 69 7.85 1.12 -20.72
CA LYS A 69 9.11 0.82 -21.44
C LYS A 69 9.07 1.17 -22.93
N ASN A 70 7.88 1.14 -23.54
CA ASN A 70 7.65 1.47 -24.94
C ASN A 70 7.05 2.88 -25.12
N GLY A 71 7.19 3.76 -24.12
CA GLY A 71 6.71 5.14 -24.17
C GLY A 71 5.19 5.29 -24.23
N ILE A 72 4.43 4.27 -23.84
CA ILE A 72 2.97 4.30 -23.78
C ILE A 72 2.51 4.78 -22.40
N LEU A 73 1.71 5.85 -22.38
CA LEU A 73 0.92 6.24 -21.21
C LEU A 73 -0.33 5.37 -21.12
N SER A 74 -0.58 4.82 -19.94
CA SER A 74 -1.78 4.04 -19.63
C SER A 74 -2.75 4.88 -18.80
N GLY A 75 -3.91 5.19 -19.36
CA GLY A 75 -5.04 5.78 -18.64
C GLY A 75 -5.85 4.74 -17.86
N ARG A 76 -7.09 5.09 -17.48
CA ARG A 76 -8.03 4.13 -16.87
C ARG A 76 -8.66 3.18 -17.90
N VAL A 77 -8.82 3.66 -19.13
CA VAL A 77 -9.44 2.99 -20.28
C VAL A 77 -8.47 3.08 -21.45
N ASP A 78 -8.20 4.31 -21.91
CA ASP A 78 -7.34 4.62 -23.05
C ASP A 78 -5.85 4.43 -22.81
N GLN A 79 -5.11 4.19 -23.90
CA GLN A 79 -3.65 4.16 -23.95
C GLN A 79 -3.13 5.13 -25.02
N TYR A 80 -1.94 5.71 -24.83
CA TYR A 80 -1.39 6.72 -25.73
C TYR A 80 0.13 6.59 -25.90
N CYS A 81 0.58 6.42 -27.15
CA CYS A 81 2.00 6.33 -27.48
C CYS A 81 2.63 7.73 -27.56
N LEU A 82 3.49 8.08 -26.60
CA LEU A 82 4.26 9.33 -26.63
C LEU A 82 5.27 9.40 -27.77
N ILE A 83 5.69 8.25 -28.30
CA ILE A 83 6.68 8.15 -29.38
C ILE A 83 6.02 8.48 -30.73
N CYS A 84 4.93 7.76 -31.06
CA CYS A 84 4.23 7.87 -32.34
C CYS A 84 3.12 8.94 -32.35
N ALA A 85 2.75 9.47 -31.18
CA ALA A 85 1.62 10.37 -30.95
C ALA A 85 0.22 9.77 -31.21
N GLU A 86 0.10 8.44 -31.15
CA GLU A 86 -1.08 7.65 -31.48
C GLU A 86 -1.88 7.21 -30.22
N HIS A 87 -3.21 7.09 -30.35
CA HIS A 87 -4.15 6.69 -29.30
C HIS A 87 -4.73 5.29 -29.58
N PHE A 88 -4.96 4.52 -28.51
CA PHE A 88 -5.46 3.15 -28.55
C PHE A 88 -6.58 2.96 -27.52
N ALA A 89 -7.68 2.35 -27.96
CA ALA A 89 -8.84 2.06 -27.11
C ALA A 89 -8.75 0.71 -26.37
N SER A 90 -7.83 -0.17 -26.77
CA SER A 90 -7.63 -1.49 -26.15
C SER A 90 -6.15 -1.75 -25.82
N GLY A 91 -5.91 -2.73 -24.94
CA GLY A 91 -4.56 -3.25 -24.70
C GLY A 91 -4.01 -4.11 -25.84
N GLU A 92 -4.87 -4.64 -26.70
CA GLU A 92 -4.48 -5.53 -27.80
C GLU A 92 -3.92 -4.73 -28.97
N ASP A 93 -4.58 -3.62 -29.33
CA ASP A 93 -4.09 -2.67 -30.35
C ASP A 93 -2.73 -2.07 -29.94
N THR A 94 -2.59 -1.72 -28.65
CA THR A 94 -1.33 -1.21 -28.08
C THR A 94 -0.21 -2.25 -28.14
N LEU A 95 -0.50 -3.53 -27.86
CA LEU A 95 0.51 -4.59 -27.96
C LEU A 95 0.91 -4.83 -29.43
N ALA A 96 -0.03 -4.81 -30.37
CA ALA A 96 0.27 -4.88 -31.80
C ALA A 96 1.12 -3.68 -32.26
N HIS A 97 0.81 -2.46 -31.80
CA HIS A 97 1.58 -1.25 -32.07
C HIS A 97 3.00 -1.31 -31.51
N ILE A 98 3.21 -1.80 -30.30
CA ILE A 98 4.55 -1.96 -29.69
C ILE A 98 5.43 -2.93 -30.50
N ILE A 99 4.83 -4.00 -31.04
CA ILE A 99 5.54 -5.02 -31.82
C ILE A 99 5.90 -4.50 -33.23
N ASP A 100 5.21 -3.47 -33.74
CA ASP A 100 5.47 -2.93 -35.08
C ASP A 100 6.90 -2.36 -35.24
N SER A 101 7.46 -2.66 -36.40
CA SER A 101 8.80 -2.25 -36.84
C SER A 101 9.00 -0.72 -36.84
N GLN A 102 7.98 0.07 -37.18
CA GLN A 102 8.09 1.54 -37.22
C GLN A 102 8.01 2.13 -35.81
N HIS A 103 7.21 1.54 -34.91
CA HIS A 103 7.23 1.91 -33.49
C HIS A 103 8.63 1.73 -32.90
N LYS A 104 9.21 0.53 -33.07
CA LYS A 104 10.56 0.21 -32.54
C LYS A 104 11.62 1.17 -33.05
N GLN A 105 11.69 1.42 -34.37
CA GLN A 105 12.63 2.38 -34.95
C GLN A 105 12.46 3.81 -34.37
N LYS A 106 11.21 4.27 -34.18
CA LYS A 106 10.95 5.58 -33.54
C LYS A 106 11.33 5.58 -32.05
N LEU A 107 11.14 4.48 -31.33
CA LEU A 107 11.46 4.33 -29.90
C LEU A 107 12.98 4.29 -29.67
N GLU A 108 13.74 3.64 -30.54
CA GLU A 108 15.21 3.63 -30.53
C GLU A 108 15.78 5.01 -30.88
N ALA A 109 15.21 5.69 -31.89
CA ALA A 109 15.55 7.07 -32.20
C ALA A 109 15.18 8.05 -31.06
N CYS A 110 14.14 7.75 -30.29
CA CYS A 110 13.76 8.46 -29.07
C CYS A 110 14.61 8.03 -27.85
N GLY A 111 15.91 8.28 -27.96
CA GLY A 111 16.89 8.02 -26.91
C GLY A 111 16.62 8.75 -25.60
N TYR A 112 17.29 8.30 -24.53
CA TYR A 112 17.23 8.92 -23.21
C TYR A 112 17.80 10.34 -23.22
N PHE A 113 17.25 11.21 -22.39
CA PHE A 113 17.73 12.58 -22.20
C PHE A 113 19.04 12.56 -21.41
N GLU A 114 20.14 12.83 -22.09
CA GLU A 114 21.54 12.68 -21.65
C GLU A 114 21.80 12.97 -20.16
N LYS A 115 21.33 14.13 -19.64
CA LYS A 115 21.52 14.53 -18.23
C LYS A 115 20.92 13.56 -17.20
N TYR A 116 19.85 12.85 -17.56
CA TYR A 116 19.07 11.96 -16.69
C TYR A 116 18.90 10.57 -17.34
N SER A 117 19.91 10.12 -18.08
CA SER A 117 19.91 8.82 -18.76
C SER A 117 19.90 7.66 -17.76
N GLU A 118 20.67 7.77 -16.67
CA GLU A 118 20.65 6.80 -15.56
C GLU A 118 19.32 6.78 -14.77
N ASP A 119 18.42 7.75 -14.97
CA ASP A 119 17.08 7.82 -14.39
C ASP A 119 15.98 7.32 -15.35
N PHE A 120 16.37 6.78 -16.51
CA PHE A 120 15.48 6.29 -17.57
C PHE A 120 14.48 7.36 -18.07
N ILE A 121 14.93 8.62 -18.14
CA ILE A 121 14.12 9.73 -18.65
C ILE A 121 14.28 9.83 -20.17
N ARG A 122 13.19 9.70 -20.93
CA ARG A 122 13.15 9.93 -22.39
C ARG A 122 12.63 11.34 -22.71
N LYS A 123 12.94 11.86 -23.90
CA LYS A 123 12.40 13.14 -24.39
C LYS A 123 11.61 12.95 -25.68
N ALA A 124 10.34 12.58 -25.54
CA ALA A 124 9.42 12.33 -26.65
C ALA A 124 8.50 13.54 -26.89
N ASN A 125 8.28 13.94 -28.15
CA ASN A 125 7.31 14.96 -28.57
C ASN A 125 7.24 16.23 -27.68
N GLY A 126 8.40 16.73 -27.26
CA GLY A 126 8.54 17.96 -26.46
C GLY A 126 8.39 17.79 -24.95
N VAL A 127 7.89 16.65 -24.46
CA VAL A 127 7.81 16.32 -23.02
C VAL A 127 8.96 15.44 -22.56
N TYR A 128 9.21 15.43 -21.26
CA TYR A 128 10.13 14.50 -20.60
C TYR A 128 9.30 13.39 -19.97
N PHE A 129 9.62 12.13 -20.25
CA PHE A 129 8.87 10.97 -19.80
C PHE A 129 9.74 10.07 -18.92
N CYS A 130 9.20 9.68 -17.77
CA CYS A 130 9.88 8.86 -16.76
C CYS A 130 9.42 7.40 -16.87
N GLU A 131 10.25 6.56 -17.50
CA GLU A 131 9.94 5.16 -17.81
C GLU A 131 9.58 4.29 -16.58
N PRO A 132 10.23 4.42 -15.40
CA PRO A 132 9.88 3.62 -14.22
C PRO A 132 8.55 4.02 -13.57
N CYS A 133 8.14 5.29 -13.68
CA CYS A 133 6.97 5.82 -12.98
C CYS A 133 5.75 6.04 -13.89
N GLY A 134 5.91 5.98 -15.22
CA GLY A 134 4.85 6.26 -16.18
C GLY A 134 4.40 7.73 -16.23
N LEU A 135 5.23 8.67 -15.77
CA LEU A 135 4.89 10.08 -15.62
C LEU A 135 5.52 10.97 -16.70
N THR A 136 4.79 12.01 -17.13
CA THR A 136 5.32 13.07 -18.02
C THR A 136 5.51 14.40 -17.32
N PHE A 137 6.55 15.12 -17.71
CA PHE A 137 6.94 16.43 -17.19
C PHE A 137 7.18 17.41 -18.35
N PRO A 138 6.59 18.62 -18.33
CA PRO A 138 6.78 19.60 -19.40
C PRO A 138 8.15 20.32 -19.33
N THR A 139 8.94 20.13 -18.27
CA THR A 139 10.20 20.86 -18.05
C THR A 139 11.23 20.05 -17.28
N VAL A 140 12.51 20.23 -17.64
CA VAL A 140 13.69 19.64 -16.97
C VAL A 140 13.66 19.83 -15.45
N LYS A 141 13.24 21.01 -14.96
CA LYS A 141 13.16 21.32 -13.53
C LYS A 141 12.14 20.47 -12.76
N LYS A 142 11.07 20.00 -13.41
CA LYS A 142 10.11 19.08 -12.79
C LYS A 142 10.66 17.65 -12.72
N VAL A 143 11.42 17.22 -13.74
CA VAL A 143 12.18 15.96 -13.69
C VAL A 143 13.18 15.99 -12.54
N GLU A 144 13.93 17.09 -12.40
CA GLU A 144 14.95 17.28 -11.36
C GLU A 144 14.39 17.20 -9.92
N LEU A 145 13.14 17.65 -9.72
CA LEU A 145 12.42 17.42 -8.46
C LEU A 145 11.98 15.95 -8.33
N HIS A 146 11.36 15.39 -9.37
CA HIS A 146 10.81 14.03 -9.36
C HIS A 146 11.86 12.93 -9.12
N ILE A 147 13.03 12.99 -9.75
CA ILE A 147 14.07 11.94 -9.60
C ILE A 147 14.63 11.85 -8.17
N ASN A 148 14.45 12.90 -7.37
CA ASN A 148 14.81 12.96 -5.95
C ASN A 148 13.65 12.53 -5.02
N GLU A 149 12.46 12.21 -5.54
CA GLU A 149 11.34 11.72 -4.73
C GLU A 149 11.59 10.25 -4.31
N PRO A 150 11.34 9.88 -3.04
CA PRO A 150 11.50 8.49 -2.58
C PRO A 150 10.67 7.48 -3.39
N THR A 151 9.55 7.91 -3.97
CA THR A 151 8.70 7.14 -4.89
C THR A 151 9.38 6.86 -6.22
N HIS A 152 10.08 7.85 -6.82
CA HIS A 152 10.88 7.62 -8.01
C HIS A 152 12.03 6.66 -7.70
N ILE A 153 12.77 6.91 -6.62
CA ILE A 153 13.90 6.06 -6.19
C ILE A 153 13.41 4.61 -6.00
N TYR A 154 12.26 4.42 -5.33
CA TYR A 154 11.67 3.08 -5.15
C TYR A 154 11.27 2.41 -6.47
N GLU A 155 10.51 3.06 -7.35
CA GLU A 155 10.08 2.43 -8.62
C GLU A 155 11.24 2.23 -9.61
N LYS A 156 12.23 3.13 -9.63
CA LYS A 156 13.52 2.96 -10.34
C LYS A 156 14.31 1.77 -9.81
N ASN A 157 14.22 1.48 -8.50
CA ASN A 157 14.87 0.32 -7.88
C ASN A 157 14.05 -0.97 -8.03
N LYS A 158 12.76 -0.88 -8.30
CA LYS A 158 11.82 -2.01 -8.46
C LYS A 158 11.64 -2.44 -9.92
N GLY A 159 11.98 -1.57 -10.87
CA GLY A 159 11.99 -1.88 -12.29
C GLY A 159 13.00 -2.96 -12.65
N THR A 160 12.62 -3.90 -13.51
CA THR A 160 13.50 -4.97 -14.02
C THR A 160 14.61 -4.49 -14.97
N SER A 161 14.88 -3.19 -15.03
CA SER A 161 15.90 -2.57 -15.89
C SER A 161 17.34 -2.76 -15.40
N TRP A 162 17.56 -3.54 -14.34
CA TRP A 162 18.90 -3.94 -13.91
C TRP A 162 19.49 -5.10 -14.72
N LEU A 163 18.68 -5.85 -15.48
CA LEU A 163 19.14 -6.91 -16.38
C LEU A 163 18.63 -6.66 -17.80
N SER A 164 19.51 -6.79 -18.78
CA SER A 164 19.15 -6.84 -20.20
C SER A 164 20.03 -7.85 -20.93
N ARG A 165 19.44 -8.78 -21.69
CA ARG A 165 20.19 -9.70 -22.55
C ARG A 165 20.62 -8.94 -23.82
N VAL A 166 21.90 -9.06 -24.20
CA VAL A 166 22.48 -8.46 -25.40
C VAL A 166 23.33 -9.50 -26.10
N GLU A 167 22.90 -9.88 -27.31
CA GLU A 167 23.37 -11.10 -27.98
C GLU A 167 23.19 -12.30 -27.04
N ASN A 168 24.25 -13.04 -26.70
CA ASN A 168 24.15 -14.16 -25.75
C ASN A 168 24.33 -13.73 -24.28
N ASP A 169 25.02 -12.63 -24.00
CA ASP A 169 25.37 -12.23 -22.64
C ASP A 169 24.28 -11.39 -21.96
N ILE A 170 24.37 -11.20 -20.64
CA ILE A 170 23.41 -10.42 -19.85
C ILE A 170 24.13 -9.25 -19.17
N ILE A 171 23.68 -8.03 -19.46
CA ILE A 171 24.23 -6.82 -18.86
C ILE A 171 23.49 -6.54 -17.56
N ALA A 172 24.23 -6.56 -16.45
CA ALA A 172 23.75 -6.08 -15.16
C ALA A 172 24.04 -4.59 -14.94
N PHE A 173 23.10 -3.88 -14.30
CA PHE A 173 23.19 -2.46 -13.95
C PHE A 173 23.58 -1.52 -15.11
N ASN A 174 23.32 -1.91 -16.37
CA ASN A 174 23.83 -1.27 -17.61
C ASN A 174 25.36 -1.10 -17.66
N LYS A 175 26.12 -1.87 -16.85
CA LYS A 175 27.56 -1.65 -16.64
C LYS A 175 28.40 -2.93 -16.66
N PHE A 176 27.86 -4.09 -16.24
CA PHE A 176 28.64 -5.32 -16.04
C PHE A 176 28.16 -6.44 -16.95
N LEU A 177 29.08 -7.08 -17.66
CA LEU A 177 28.77 -8.22 -18.52
C LEU A 177 28.79 -9.53 -17.72
N ILE A 178 27.62 -10.13 -17.49
CA ILE A 178 27.45 -11.50 -17.00
C ILE A 178 27.42 -12.43 -18.21
N SER A 179 28.27 -13.46 -18.25
CA SER A 179 28.26 -14.44 -19.34
C SER A 179 27.03 -15.33 -19.29
N ASP A 180 26.61 -15.87 -20.43
CA ASP A 180 25.49 -16.80 -20.49
C ASP A 180 25.67 -18.01 -19.54
N ASP A 181 26.86 -18.62 -19.46
CA ASP A 181 27.15 -19.69 -18.50
C ASP A 181 26.98 -19.24 -17.04
N ALA A 182 27.50 -18.06 -16.68
CA ALA A 182 27.37 -17.53 -15.33
C ALA A 182 25.90 -17.26 -14.97
N TRP A 183 25.13 -16.65 -15.87
CA TRP A 183 23.70 -16.47 -15.66
C TRP A 183 22.97 -17.80 -15.47
N ASN A 184 23.25 -18.79 -16.32
CA ASN A 184 22.67 -20.14 -16.21
C ASN A 184 23.21 -20.95 -15.01
N GLY A 185 24.19 -20.47 -14.25
CA GLY A 185 24.75 -21.24 -13.13
C GLY A 185 25.63 -22.42 -13.57
N CYS A 186 26.10 -22.41 -14.81
CA CYS A 186 27.09 -23.33 -15.34
C CYS A 186 28.48 -22.87 -14.88
N VAL A 187 29.09 -23.62 -13.96
CA VAL A 187 30.44 -23.39 -13.43
C VAL A 187 31.30 -24.57 -13.87
N GLU A 188 32.25 -24.31 -14.77
CA GLU A 188 33.06 -25.33 -15.44
C GLU A 188 32.16 -26.38 -16.15
N ASP A 189 32.26 -27.66 -15.82
CA ASP A 189 31.44 -28.77 -16.35
C ASP A 189 30.24 -29.11 -15.44
N THR A 190 29.91 -28.24 -14.48
CA THR A 190 28.83 -28.47 -13.50
C THR A 190 27.75 -27.38 -13.55
N CYS A 191 26.50 -27.76 -13.26
CA CYS A 191 25.40 -26.82 -13.09
C CYS A 191 25.00 -26.72 -11.61
N ILE A 192 25.28 -25.59 -10.97
CA ILE A 192 24.98 -25.38 -9.54
C ILE A 192 23.47 -25.31 -9.26
N LEU A 193 22.66 -25.01 -10.28
CA LEU A 193 21.20 -24.93 -10.18
C LEU A 193 20.51 -26.30 -10.20
N CYS A 194 21.15 -27.30 -10.82
CA CYS A 194 20.62 -28.64 -10.93
C CYS A 194 21.39 -29.66 -10.08
N ASN A 195 22.64 -29.34 -9.72
CA ASN A 195 23.63 -30.29 -9.20
C ASN A 195 23.87 -31.45 -10.19
N ASP A 196 23.96 -31.12 -11.48
CA ASP A 196 24.22 -32.04 -12.59
C ASP A 196 25.58 -31.71 -13.24
N GLU A 197 26.32 -32.73 -13.67
CA GLU A 197 27.51 -32.64 -14.53
C GLU A 197 27.10 -32.69 -16.02
N PHE A 198 27.83 -32.01 -16.92
CA PHE A 198 27.55 -32.01 -18.36
C PHE A 198 28.82 -31.94 -19.23
N GLU A 199 28.80 -32.59 -20.41
CA GLU A 199 29.86 -32.44 -21.43
C GLU A 199 29.70 -31.17 -22.28
N ASP A 200 28.47 -30.65 -22.40
CA ASP A 200 28.11 -29.42 -23.12
C ASP A 200 26.99 -28.69 -22.35
N SER A 201 27.18 -27.40 -22.06
CA SER A 201 26.20 -26.60 -21.32
C SER A 201 24.98 -26.26 -22.18
N ALA A 202 25.09 -26.20 -23.51
CA ALA A 202 23.99 -25.81 -24.40
C ALA A 202 22.74 -26.71 -24.28
N PRO A 203 22.81 -28.06 -24.40
CA PRO A 203 21.64 -28.92 -24.20
C PRO A 203 21.14 -28.89 -22.75
N HIS A 204 22.03 -28.76 -21.76
CA HIS A 204 21.67 -28.70 -20.34
C HIS A 204 20.80 -27.47 -20.02
N LYS A 205 21.22 -26.28 -20.49
CA LYS A 205 20.49 -25.00 -20.33
C LYS A 205 19.05 -25.06 -20.85
N CYS A 206 18.83 -25.79 -21.94
CA CYS A 206 17.50 -25.97 -22.54
C CYS A 206 16.62 -26.98 -21.79
N THR A 207 17.11 -27.68 -20.77
CA THR A 207 16.28 -28.64 -20.03
C THR A 207 15.22 -27.95 -19.17
N ARG A 208 14.03 -28.56 -19.09
CA ARG A 208 12.92 -28.06 -18.26
C ARG A 208 13.30 -27.94 -16.77
N ASN A 209 14.18 -28.81 -16.26
CA ASN A 209 14.63 -28.75 -14.87
C ASN A 209 15.54 -27.54 -14.62
N HIS A 210 16.50 -27.31 -15.53
CA HIS A 210 17.38 -26.15 -15.50
C HIS A 210 16.61 -24.84 -15.54
N ILE A 211 15.76 -24.64 -16.55
CA ILE A 211 14.96 -23.42 -16.72
C ILE A 211 14.09 -23.14 -15.48
N PHE A 212 13.51 -24.19 -14.86
CA PHE A 212 12.71 -24.06 -13.65
C PHE A 212 13.52 -23.66 -12.41
N ASN A 213 14.73 -24.19 -12.26
CA ASN A 213 15.62 -23.83 -11.15
C ASN A 213 16.28 -22.45 -11.37
N LEU A 214 16.58 -22.08 -12.61
CA LEU A 214 17.05 -20.75 -13.02
C LEU A 214 16.03 -19.66 -12.67
N ILE A 215 14.76 -19.85 -13.04
CA ILE A 215 13.66 -18.93 -12.71
C ILE A 215 13.43 -18.83 -11.18
N LYS A 216 13.70 -19.90 -10.43
CA LYS A 216 13.59 -19.93 -8.96
C LYS A 216 14.80 -19.35 -8.22
N SER A 217 15.96 -19.31 -8.85
CA SER A 217 17.20 -18.91 -8.18
C SER A 217 17.14 -17.46 -7.72
N ASP A 218 17.47 -17.19 -6.46
CA ASP A 218 17.50 -15.81 -5.98
C ASP A 218 18.82 -15.14 -6.36
N VAL A 219 18.70 -13.97 -6.95
CA VAL A 219 19.83 -13.17 -7.44
C VAL A 219 19.77 -11.81 -6.77
N VAL A 220 20.81 -11.55 -5.99
CA VAL A 220 21.03 -10.36 -5.18
C VAL A 220 21.88 -9.35 -5.95
N PHE A 221 21.56 -8.07 -5.74
CA PHE A 221 22.10 -6.94 -6.47
C PHE A 221 22.57 -5.89 -5.45
N ASP A 222 23.80 -6.05 -4.97
CA ASP A 222 24.42 -5.11 -4.03
C ASP A 222 24.93 -3.88 -4.80
N ARG A 223 24.57 -2.69 -4.32
CA ARG A 223 24.95 -1.42 -4.93
C ARG A 223 26.19 -0.80 -4.29
N ASP A 224 26.43 -1.07 -3.02
CA ASP A 224 27.50 -0.44 -2.25
C ASP A 224 28.83 -1.15 -2.55
N GLU A 225 28.80 -2.47 -2.72
CA GLU A 225 29.93 -3.28 -3.23
C GLU A 225 29.90 -3.47 -4.76
N ALA A 226 28.91 -2.87 -5.45
CA ALA A 226 28.69 -2.95 -6.91
C ALA A 226 28.63 -4.39 -7.49
N ALA A 227 28.04 -5.32 -6.74
CA ALA A 227 28.12 -6.75 -6.99
C ALA A 227 26.78 -7.40 -7.40
N VAL A 228 26.88 -8.47 -8.19
CA VAL A 228 25.74 -9.33 -8.53
C VAL A 228 26.11 -10.77 -8.22
N TYR A 229 25.29 -11.42 -7.39
CA TYR A 229 25.51 -12.80 -6.98
C TYR A 229 24.19 -13.55 -6.81
N ARG A 230 24.24 -14.87 -6.98
CA ARG A 230 23.14 -15.79 -6.73
C ARG A 230 23.36 -16.50 -5.40
N VAL A 231 22.31 -16.63 -4.59
CA VAL A 231 22.36 -17.48 -3.39
C VAL A 231 22.15 -18.93 -3.82
N ILE A 232 23.04 -19.83 -3.42
CA ILE A 232 22.94 -21.27 -3.70
C ILE A 232 22.36 -21.97 -2.46
N ASP A 233 22.99 -21.72 -1.30
CA ASP A 233 22.56 -22.21 0.00
C ASP A 233 22.91 -21.21 1.12
N ALA A 234 22.67 -21.56 2.39
CA ALA A 234 22.91 -20.68 3.55
C ALA A 234 24.41 -20.38 3.84
N LYS A 235 25.34 -20.94 3.07
CA LYS A 235 26.81 -20.81 3.21
C LYS A 235 27.52 -20.52 1.90
N SER A 236 26.89 -20.73 0.75
CA SER A 236 27.51 -20.58 -0.57
C SER A 236 26.67 -19.74 -1.55
N ASN A 237 27.39 -18.94 -2.33
CA ASN A 237 26.87 -17.99 -3.31
C ASN A 237 27.66 -18.14 -4.61
N GLN A 238 27.08 -17.81 -5.76
CA GLN A 238 27.79 -17.71 -7.04
C GLN A 238 27.94 -16.25 -7.40
N CYS A 239 29.17 -15.74 -7.55
CA CYS A 239 29.36 -14.41 -8.13
C CYS A 239 29.08 -14.47 -9.64
N LEU A 240 28.12 -13.68 -10.13
CA LEU A 240 27.76 -13.70 -11.55
C LEU A 240 28.75 -12.91 -12.44
N THR A 241 29.62 -12.09 -11.85
CA THR A 241 30.61 -11.29 -12.60
C THR A 241 31.85 -12.09 -12.99
N CYS A 242 32.33 -12.99 -12.12
CA CYS A 242 33.51 -13.83 -12.36
C CYS A 242 33.21 -15.34 -12.45
N ASN A 243 31.94 -15.73 -12.28
CA ASN A 243 31.43 -17.11 -12.31
C ASN A 243 32.03 -18.08 -11.27
N THR A 244 32.44 -17.57 -10.10
CA THR A 244 33.01 -18.40 -9.03
C THR A 244 32.02 -18.65 -7.90
N ILE A 245 32.04 -19.85 -7.33
CA ILE A 245 31.37 -20.15 -6.05
C ILE A 245 32.19 -19.53 -4.91
N ILE A 246 31.53 -18.81 -4.02
CA ILE A 246 32.12 -18.07 -2.89
C ILE A 246 31.33 -18.35 -1.61
N GLY A 247 31.98 -18.20 -0.46
CA GLY A 247 31.33 -18.36 0.85
C GLY A 247 30.41 -17.19 1.21
N ASN A 248 30.03 -17.12 2.48
CA ASN A 248 29.32 -15.95 3.04
C ASN A 248 30.20 -14.71 3.23
N ASP A 249 31.53 -14.82 3.09
CA ASP A 249 32.42 -13.64 3.12
C ASP A 249 32.49 -12.94 1.75
N LEU A 250 31.36 -12.32 1.42
CA LEU A 250 31.15 -11.60 0.17
C LEU A 250 32.09 -10.39 0.04
N LYS A 251 32.37 -9.71 1.16
CA LYS A 251 33.14 -8.46 1.18
C LYS A 251 34.61 -8.68 0.86
N ASP A 252 35.22 -9.73 1.38
CA ASP A 252 36.61 -10.06 1.03
C ASP A 252 36.72 -10.41 -0.45
N HIS A 253 35.82 -11.26 -0.98
CA HIS A 253 35.82 -11.63 -2.40
C HIS A 253 35.64 -10.42 -3.33
N PHE A 254 34.63 -9.56 -3.11
CA PHE A 254 34.42 -8.38 -3.96
C PHE A 254 35.57 -7.36 -3.85
N ASN A 255 36.39 -7.44 -2.80
CA ASN A 255 37.57 -6.61 -2.64
C ASN A 255 38.85 -7.15 -3.31
N LEU A 256 38.91 -8.43 -3.71
CA LEU A 256 40.06 -9.03 -4.39
C LEU A 256 40.38 -8.33 -5.72
N THR A 257 41.67 -8.29 -6.05
CA THR A 257 42.17 -7.79 -7.35
C THR A 257 41.71 -8.63 -8.53
N GLU A 258 41.43 -9.92 -8.31
CA GLU A 258 40.96 -10.86 -9.33
C GLU A 258 39.51 -10.57 -9.72
N HIS A 259 38.61 -10.43 -8.74
CA HIS A 259 37.25 -9.94 -8.98
C HIS A 259 37.28 -8.55 -9.62
N LYS A 260 38.11 -7.63 -9.10
CA LYS A 260 38.32 -6.28 -9.66
C LYS A 260 38.86 -6.29 -11.11
N GLY A 261 39.58 -7.33 -11.52
CA GLY A 261 40.03 -7.55 -12.90
C GLY A 261 38.99 -8.26 -13.80
N ALA A 262 38.06 -9.02 -13.21
CA ALA A 262 36.97 -9.69 -13.93
C ALA A 262 35.84 -8.73 -14.39
N TYR A 263 35.80 -7.49 -13.89
CA TYR A 263 34.86 -6.45 -14.33
C TYR A 263 35.06 -6.06 -15.81
N LYS A 264 34.46 -6.85 -16.71
CA LYS A 264 34.20 -6.44 -18.09
C LYS A 264 33.11 -5.38 -18.09
N MET A 265 33.52 -4.11 -18.07
CA MET A 265 32.59 -3.00 -18.26
C MET A 265 32.00 -3.04 -19.67
N TYR A 266 30.68 -2.96 -19.78
CA TYR A 266 29.99 -2.93 -21.07
C TYR A 266 30.15 -1.55 -21.73
N ASP A 267 31.05 -1.46 -22.71
CA ASP A 267 31.28 -0.24 -23.47
C ASP A 267 30.35 -0.13 -24.68
N HIS A 268 29.30 0.68 -24.54
CA HIS A 268 28.34 1.03 -25.60
C HIS A 268 28.99 1.60 -26.88
N SER A 269 30.22 2.15 -26.82
CA SER A 269 30.88 2.74 -27.98
C SER A 269 31.27 1.70 -29.04
N ASN A 270 31.64 0.47 -28.63
CA ASN A 270 32.07 -0.59 -29.52
C ASN A 270 30.96 -1.12 -30.44
N ARG A 271 29.68 -0.97 -30.07
CA ARG A 271 28.55 -1.43 -30.91
C ARG A 271 28.59 -0.81 -32.31
N LYS A 272 28.94 0.49 -32.39
CA LYS A 272 29.08 1.23 -33.65
C LYS A 272 30.25 0.78 -34.54
N ALA A 273 31.26 0.09 -33.98
CA ALA A 273 32.37 -0.45 -34.77
C ALA A 273 31.98 -1.77 -35.45
N ASN A 274 31.22 -2.63 -34.75
CA ASN A 274 30.83 -3.94 -35.26
C ASN A 274 29.74 -3.87 -36.33
N ASP A 275 28.80 -2.92 -36.23
CA ASP A 275 27.76 -2.73 -37.25
C ASP A 275 28.37 -2.28 -38.60
N VAL A 276 29.41 -1.42 -38.57
CA VAL A 276 30.19 -1.02 -39.76
C VAL A 276 30.95 -2.21 -40.37
N GLN A 277 31.32 -3.23 -39.59
CA GLN A 277 31.89 -4.47 -40.15
C GLN A 277 30.81 -5.38 -40.78
N LYS A 278 29.60 -5.45 -40.19
CA LYS A 278 28.48 -6.22 -40.77
C LYS A 278 28.04 -5.66 -42.14
N GLU A 279 28.04 -4.33 -42.32
CA GLU A 279 27.80 -3.72 -43.66
C GLU A 279 28.87 -4.09 -44.69
N ASN A 280 30.14 -4.16 -44.29
CA ASN A 280 31.24 -4.55 -45.19
C ASN A 280 31.19 -6.02 -45.60
N ILE A 281 30.71 -6.93 -44.74
CA ILE A 281 30.54 -8.35 -45.07
C ILE A 281 29.43 -8.55 -46.11
N ASN A 282 28.31 -7.82 -46.00
CA ASN A 282 27.19 -7.92 -46.95
C ASN A 282 27.53 -7.47 -48.38
N ASN A 283 28.54 -6.62 -48.57
CA ASN A 283 29.04 -6.24 -49.89
C ASN A 283 29.90 -7.33 -50.58
N SER A 284 30.23 -8.44 -49.89
CA SER A 284 31.15 -9.46 -50.42
C SER A 284 30.47 -10.74 -50.95
N GLN A 285 29.14 -10.82 -51.00
CA GLN A 285 28.42 -11.98 -51.55
C GLN A 285 27.74 -11.70 -52.90
N ASN A 286 28.55 -11.56 -53.94
CA ASN A 286 28.09 -11.64 -55.33
C ASN A 286 28.95 -12.64 -56.12
N GLY A 287 29.02 -13.88 -55.61
CA GLY A 287 29.91 -14.96 -56.08
C GLY A 287 29.12 -16.23 -56.45
N LYS A 288 29.31 -16.70 -57.68
CA LYS A 288 28.51 -17.77 -58.30
C LYS A 288 28.50 -19.10 -57.53
N ALA A 289 27.33 -19.74 -57.55
CA ALA A 289 27.10 -21.06 -56.98
C ALA A 289 27.94 -22.18 -57.62
N LYS A 290 28.18 -23.23 -56.83
CA LYS A 290 28.34 -24.61 -57.31
C LYS A 290 27.57 -25.55 -56.40
N THR A 291 26.88 -26.52 -57.00
CA THR A 291 26.02 -27.48 -56.30
C THR A 291 26.76 -28.80 -56.14
N GLU A 292 26.65 -29.44 -54.99
CA GLU A 292 26.97 -30.85 -54.83
C GLU A 292 25.97 -31.51 -53.87
N LYS A 293 25.65 -32.79 -54.10
CA LYS A 293 24.64 -33.55 -53.34
C LYS A 293 25.33 -34.62 -52.49
N THR A 294 24.80 -34.85 -51.29
CA THR A 294 24.93 -36.13 -50.59
C THR A 294 23.56 -36.52 -50.00
N GLU A 295 23.38 -37.79 -49.67
CA GLU A 295 22.08 -38.48 -49.69
C GLU A 295 21.97 -39.49 -48.53
N LEU A 296 20.74 -39.96 -48.22
CA LEU A 296 20.40 -41.06 -47.27
C LEU A 296 20.46 -40.68 -45.77
N LYS A 297 19.69 -41.28 -44.84
CA LYS A 297 18.83 -42.49 -44.92
C LYS A 297 17.70 -42.50 -43.86
N ASP A 298 16.57 -43.16 -44.14
CA ASP A 298 15.46 -43.41 -43.20
C ASP A 298 15.76 -44.45 -42.11
N ASN A 299 14.96 -44.45 -41.01
CA ASN A 299 14.62 -45.69 -40.29
C ASN A 299 13.33 -45.66 -39.43
N LYS A 300 12.19 -45.86 -40.11
CA LYS A 300 11.02 -46.70 -39.76
C LYS A 300 10.77 -47.19 -38.29
N VAL A 301 9.71 -46.63 -37.70
CA VAL A 301 8.58 -47.26 -36.94
C VAL A 301 8.72 -48.70 -36.39
N VAL A 302 8.40 -48.87 -35.10
CA VAL A 302 7.70 -50.04 -34.52
C VAL A 302 6.52 -49.55 -33.65
N ASN A 303 5.47 -50.36 -33.48
CA ASN A 303 4.17 -50.01 -32.85
C ASN A 303 3.73 -51.09 -31.85
N GLY A 304 2.85 -50.78 -30.88
CA GLY A 304 2.35 -51.77 -29.91
C GLY A 304 1.25 -51.28 -28.95
N ASN A 305 0.10 -51.96 -28.98
CA ASN A 305 -1.05 -51.78 -28.07
C ASN A 305 -0.98 -52.83 -26.90
N ASP A 306 -1.99 -53.18 -26.07
CA ASP A 306 -3.45 -52.95 -26.06
C ASP A 306 -4.12 -53.28 -24.69
N ALA A 307 -5.35 -52.79 -24.47
CA ALA A 307 -6.43 -53.36 -23.60
C ALA A 307 -6.23 -53.43 -22.03
N ASN A 308 -7.23 -53.65 -21.13
CA ASN A 308 -8.69 -53.89 -21.30
C ASN A 308 -9.59 -53.71 -20.00
N VAL A 309 -10.76 -53.05 -20.13
CA VAL A 309 -12.15 -53.47 -19.69
C VAL A 309 -12.66 -53.57 -18.20
N LYS A 310 -14.01 -53.36 -18.06
CA LYS A 310 -14.98 -53.44 -16.90
C LYS A 310 -15.12 -52.18 -16.02
N LYS A 311 -16.28 -51.49 -15.81
CA LYS A 311 -17.75 -51.63 -16.11
C LYS A 311 -18.63 -52.35 -15.05
N VAL A 312 -19.87 -51.83 -14.85
CA VAL A 312 -21.07 -52.37 -14.12
C VAL A 312 -21.13 -51.95 -12.62
N GLU A 313 -22.24 -51.52 -11.96
CA GLU A 313 -23.72 -51.56 -12.23
C GLU A 313 -24.51 -50.34 -11.68
N GLU A 314 -25.83 -50.25 -11.98
CA GLU A 314 -26.83 -49.34 -11.34
C GLU A 314 -27.76 -50.08 -10.34
N VAL A 315 -28.23 -49.44 -9.25
CA VAL A 315 -29.49 -49.81 -8.55
C VAL A 315 -30.23 -48.54 -8.04
N LYS A 316 -31.55 -48.64 -7.83
CA LYS A 316 -32.52 -47.52 -7.70
C LYS A 316 -33.22 -47.42 -6.32
N ASN A 317 -33.90 -46.28 -6.13
CA ASN A 317 -35.11 -46.05 -5.30
C ASN A 317 -35.01 -46.03 -3.75
N GLY A 318 -35.78 -45.10 -3.14
CA GLY A 318 -35.94 -45.00 -1.68
C GLY A 318 -36.84 -43.85 -1.20
N ASN A 319 -38.08 -43.75 -1.69
CA ASN A 319 -39.00 -42.64 -1.38
C ASN A 319 -39.85 -42.90 -0.11
N LYS A 320 -40.00 -41.94 0.82
CA LYS A 320 -41.13 -41.90 1.78
C LYS A 320 -41.32 -40.58 2.54
N GLU A 321 -42.57 -40.12 2.59
CA GLU A 321 -43.07 -39.09 3.51
C GLU A 321 -43.41 -39.67 4.89
N ILE A 322 -43.32 -38.86 5.96
CA ILE A 322 -44.18 -38.96 7.15
C ILE A 322 -44.65 -37.54 7.54
N LYS A 323 -45.86 -37.43 8.10
CA LYS A 323 -46.57 -36.16 8.34
C LYS A 323 -46.45 -35.65 9.78
N GLN A 324 -46.56 -34.32 9.90
CA GLN A 324 -47.32 -33.54 10.91
C GLN A 324 -47.64 -34.18 12.28
N ASP A 325 -47.41 -33.41 13.35
CA ASP A 325 -48.46 -33.21 14.37
C ASP A 325 -48.37 -31.80 15.00
N ALA A 326 -49.40 -31.36 15.74
CA ALA A 326 -49.64 -29.95 16.06
C ALA A 326 -49.85 -29.64 17.56
N LYS A 327 -49.57 -28.39 17.97
CA LYS A 327 -50.17 -27.76 19.18
C LYS A 327 -50.14 -26.21 19.17
N LYS A 328 -51.25 -25.63 19.63
CA LYS A 328 -51.46 -24.25 20.14
C LYS A 328 -51.59 -24.35 21.70
N PRO A 329 -51.84 -23.28 22.51
CA PRO A 329 -52.04 -21.85 22.25
C PRO A 329 -51.01 -20.96 23.03
N VAL A 330 -51.13 -19.63 23.25
CA VAL A 330 -52.04 -18.85 24.15
C VAL A 330 -52.04 -17.35 23.75
N LYS A 331 -53.04 -16.56 24.20
CA LYS A 331 -53.13 -15.10 24.03
C LYS A 331 -52.99 -14.34 25.36
N THR A 332 -52.54 -13.08 25.32
CA THR A 332 -52.80 -12.09 26.38
C THR A 332 -52.94 -10.66 25.80
N LYS A 333 -53.72 -9.79 26.46
CA LYS A 333 -53.80 -8.32 26.25
C LYS A 333 -53.32 -7.61 27.53
N PRO A 334 -53.04 -6.28 27.51
CA PRO A 334 -54.08 -5.31 27.89
C PRO A 334 -54.10 -3.94 27.14
N ASN A 335 -55.32 -3.39 26.98
CA ASN A 335 -55.84 -2.03 27.32
C ASN A 335 -54.85 -0.88 27.69
N LYS A 336 -54.99 0.37 27.16
CA LYS A 336 -55.95 1.50 27.45
C LYS A 336 -55.64 2.26 28.76
N ASP A 337 -55.81 3.59 28.98
CA ASP A 337 -56.41 4.79 28.30
C ASP A 337 -55.81 6.07 28.98
N GLU A 338 -55.89 7.36 28.54
CA GLU A 338 -56.31 8.03 27.30
C GLU A 338 -55.47 9.33 27.03
N LYS A 339 -55.69 10.46 27.74
CA LYS A 339 -55.07 11.80 27.50
C LYS A 339 -55.08 12.77 28.70
N SER A 340 -54.24 13.81 28.65
CA SER A 340 -54.54 15.17 29.14
C SER A 340 -54.02 16.23 28.14
N LYS A 341 -54.39 17.52 28.31
CA LYS A 341 -53.99 18.66 27.45
C LYS A 341 -53.53 19.82 28.31
N GLU A 342 -52.57 20.61 27.81
CA GLU A 342 -52.46 22.03 28.18
C GLU A 342 -51.82 22.86 27.05
N ASN A 343 -51.94 24.20 27.12
CA ASN A 343 -51.63 25.11 26.01
C ASN A 343 -50.35 25.93 26.25
N ALA A 344 -49.52 26.08 25.22
CA ALA A 344 -48.46 27.09 25.14
C ALA A 344 -48.46 27.72 23.73
N LYS A 345 -48.08 29.00 23.62
CA LYS A 345 -48.12 29.77 22.36
C LYS A 345 -46.76 29.80 21.66
N ASP A 346 -46.81 29.67 20.34
CA ASP A 346 -45.92 30.27 19.34
C ASP A 346 -44.42 30.40 19.68
N LEU A 347 -43.72 29.26 19.63
CA LEU A 347 -42.34 29.20 19.15
C LEU A 347 -42.31 28.50 17.77
N PRO A 348 -41.28 28.73 16.93
CA PRO A 348 -41.12 27.99 15.67
C PRO A 348 -41.10 26.48 15.93
N LYS A 349 -42.01 25.75 15.26
CA LYS A 349 -42.21 24.32 15.52
C LYS A 349 -40.95 23.53 15.16
N LYS A 350 -40.35 22.87 16.15
CA LYS A 350 -39.26 21.90 15.94
C LYS A 350 -39.72 20.87 14.90
N GLN A 351 -38.97 20.73 13.81
CA GLN A 351 -39.26 19.70 12.80
C GLN A 351 -39.14 18.34 13.46
N SER A 352 -40.01 17.38 13.11
CA SER A 352 -39.86 16.03 13.65
C SER A 352 -38.75 15.30 12.88
N ALA A 353 -38.12 14.31 13.52
CA ALA A 353 -37.19 13.40 12.83
C ALA A 353 -37.83 12.76 11.57
N ALA A 354 -39.15 12.53 11.59
CA ALA A 354 -39.90 12.01 10.44
C ALA A 354 -40.14 13.05 9.32
N ASP A 355 -39.89 14.34 9.55
CA ASP A 355 -39.94 15.39 8.52
C ASP A 355 -38.55 15.68 7.97
N LEU A 356 -37.51 15.61 8.80
CA LEU A 356 -36.10 15.57 8.38
C LEU A 356 -35.83 14.37 7.46
N ASP A 357 -36.34 13.18 7.81
CA ASP A 357 -36.21 11.94 7.03
C ASP A 357 -36.87 12.06 5.63
N LYS A 358 -38.08 12.65 5.57
CA LYS A 358 -38.75 12.99 4.29
C LYS A 358 -37.96 14.01 3.49
N LEU A 359 -37.39 15.03 4.14
CA LEU A 359 -36.60 16.08 3.49
C LEU A 359 -35.31 15.50 2.88
N TYR A 360 -34.64 14.59 3.59
CA TYR A 360 -33.45 13.89 3.09
C TYR A 360 -33.77 13.05 1.84
N CYS A 361 -34.80 12.19 1.90
CA CYS A 361 -35.28 11.44 0.73
C CYS A 361 -35.65 12.38 -0.44
N LYS A 362 -36.41 13.45 -0.18
CA LYS A 362 -36.85 14.41 -1.19
C LYS A 362 -35.68 15.10 -1.89
N ASN A 363 -34.66 15.54 -1.13
CA ASN A 363 -33.52 16.26 -1.67
C ASN A 363 -32.63 15.37 -2.57
N LEU A 364 -32.62 14.05 -2.33
CA LEU A 364 -31.89 13.07 -3.15
C LEU A 364 -32.76 12.43 -4.25
N GLY A 365 -33.94 12.99 -4.53
CA GLY A 365 -34.88 12.47 -5.55
C GLY A 365 -35.46 11.09 -5.22
N ALA A 366 -35.27 10.59 -4.00
CA ALA A 366 -35.50 9.21 -3.62
C ALA A 366 -36.85 8.99 -2.93
N LYS A 367 -37.39 7.78 -3.07
CA LYS A 367 -38.62 7.33 -2.42
C LYS A 367 -38.28 6.15 -1.51
N ASN A 368 -38.40 6.34 -0.19
CA ASN A 368 -37.97 5.37 0.83
C ASN A 368 -36.49 4.95 0.64
N TYR A 369 -35.60 5.94 0.47
CA TYR A 369 -34.18 5.79 0.11
C TYR A 369 -33.88 5.08 -1.23
N ILE A 370 -34.89 4.65 -1.98
CA ILE A 370 -34.70 4.05 -3.31
C ILE A 370 -34.72 5.14 -4.36
N THR A 371 -33.74 5.13 -5.26
CA THR A 371 -33.70 5.97 -6.46
C THR A 371 -33.18 5.16 -7.66
N SER A 372 -33.10 5.78 -8.83
CA SER A 372 -32.80 5.11 -10.10
C SER A 372 -31.83 5.92 -10.97
N GLY A 373 -30.84 5.23 -11.52
CA GLY A 373 -29.92 5.71 -12.54
C GLY A 373 -29.79 4.65 -13.63
N ASP A 374 -29.66 5.07 -14.89
CA ASP A 374 -29.37 4.21 -16.05
C ASP A 374 -30.28 2.97 -16.25
N GLY A 375 -31.50 3.04 -15.71
CA GLY A 375 -32.52 1.96 -15.75
C GLY A 375 -32.52 1.05 -14.53
N GLU A 376 -31.45 1.08 -13.73
CA GLU A 376 -31.30 0.29 -12.51
C GLU A 376 -31.90 1.01 -11.29
N LYS A 377 -31.93 0.30 -10.15
CA LYS A 377 -32.42 0.85 -8.87
C LYS A 377 -31.39 0.58 -7.79
N TRP A 378 -31.08 1.59 -6.98
CA TRP A 378 -30.21 1.43 -5.81
C TRP A 378 -30.86 1.95 -4.54
N CYS A 379 -30.42 1.43 -3.40
CA CYS A 379 -30.81 1.89 -2.08
C CYS A 379 -29.73 2.79 -1.48
N LEU A 380 -30.03 4.09 -1.31
CA LEU A 380 -29.13 5.08 -0.71
C LEU A 380 -28.81 4.83 0.78
N LEU A 381 -29.52 3.91 1.43
CA LEU A 381 -29.32 3.56 2.85
C LEU A 381 -28.43 2.33 3.03
N CYS A 382 -28.36 1.46 2.02
CA CYS A 382 -27.56 0.22 2.02
C CYS A 382 -26.38 0.27 1.03
N GLU A 383 -26.33 1.30 0.18
CA GLU A 383 -25.39 1.45 -0.95
C GLU A 383 -25.39 0.23 -1.90
N TRP A 384 -26.54 -0.46 -1.99
CA TRP A 384 -26.72 -1.68 -2.78
C TRP A 384 -27.57 -1.48 -4.03
N LEU A 385 -27.14 -2.12 -5.11
CA LEU A 385 -27.93 -2.34 -6.33
C LEU A 385 -29.05 -3.35 -6.06
N LEU A 386 -30.26 -3.07 -6.56
CA LEU A 386 -31.45 -3.86 -6.27
C LEU A 386 -31.74 -4.88 -7.37
N VAL A 387 -31.16 -6.07 -7.22
CA VAL A 387 -31.48 -7.25 -8.04
C VAL A 387 -32.91 -7.76 -7.74
N ASP A 388 -33.32 -7.68 -6.47
CA ASP A 388 -34.68 -7.98 -6.00
C ASP A 388 -35.64 -6.78 -6.13
N SER A 389 -36.95 -7.03 -5.99
CA SER A 389 -37.93 -5.95 -5.94
C SER A 389 -37.65 -4.97 -4.77
N PRO A 390 -37.75 -3.64 -4.97
CA PRO A 390 -37.51 -2.67 -3.91
C PRO A 390 -38.39 -2.88 -2.67
N GLU A 391 -39.60 -3.38 -2.86
CA GLU A 391 -40.54 -3.72 -1.79
C GLU A 391 -40.04 -4.87 -0.90
N ASN A 392 -39.27 -5.81 -1.46
CA ASN A 392 -38.61 -6.88 -0.69
C ASN A 392 -37.34 -6.36 -0.01
N HIS A 393 -36.50 -5.60 -0.72
CA HIS A 393 -35.28 -5.00 -0.13
C HIS A 393 -35.59 -4.11 1.07
N VAL A 394 -36.56 -3.18 0.95
CA VAL A 394 -36.95 -2.28 2.05
C VAL A 394 -37.52 -3.05 3.26
N ARG A 395 -38.06 -4.26 3.06
CA ARG A 395 -38.54 -5.15 4.13
C ARG A 395 -37.44 -6.08 4.67
N SER A 396 -36.24 -6.10 4.07
CA SER A 396 -35.15 -6.97 4.52
C SER A 396 -34.65 -6.58 5.92
N SER A 397 -34.18 -7.57 6.68
CA SER A 397 -33.64 -7.34 8.03
C SER A 397 -32.47 -6.33 8.00
N HIS A 398 -31.58 -6.45 7.01
CA HIS A 398 -30.46 -5.53 6.80
C HIS A 398 -30.91 -4.07 6.61
N HIS A 399 -31.87 -3.82 5.70
CA HIS A 399 -32.40 -2.47 5.49
C HIS A 399 -33.08 -1.92 6.75
N GLN A 400 -33.85 -2.74 7.47
CA GLN A 400 -34.53 -2.31 8.70
C GLN A 400 -33.54 -2.01 9.84
N SER A 401 -32.44 -2.75 9.97
CA SER A 401 -31.36 -2.45 10.93
C SER A 401 -30.66 -1.12 10.62
N LEU A 402 -30.27 -0.89 9.36
CA LEU A 402 -29.66 0.39 8.96
C LEU A 402 -30.64 1.56 9.10
N LEU A 403 -31.93 1.35 8.84
CA LEU A 403 -32.99 2.34 9.02
C LEU A 403 -33.18 2.72 10.49
N ALA A 404 -33.08 1.76 11.41
CA ALA A 404 -33.12 2.02 12.85
C ALA A 404 -31.89 2.83 13.30
N LEU A 405 -30.69 2.49 12.82
CA LEU A 405 -29.45 3.22 13.12
C LEU A 405 -29.47 4.65 12.56
N HIS A 406 -29.93 4.84 11.32
CA HIS A 406 -30.07 6.16 10.69
C HIS A 406 -31.03 7.05 11.47
N LYS A 407 -32.21 6.54 11.83
CA LYS A 407 -33.22 7.27 12.62
C LYS A 407 -32.75 7.58 14.03
N LYS A 408 -32.00 6.67 14.66
CA LYS A 408 -31.33 6.92 15.94
C LYS A 408 -30.32 8.07 15.80
N SER A 409 -29.48 8.05 14.76
CA SER A 409 -28.50 9.12 14.51
C SER A 409 -29.14 10.50 14.22
N ILE A 410 -30.30 10.54 13.57
CA ILE A 410 -31.09 11.79 13.43
C ILE A 410 -31.58 12.26 14.80
N ALA A 411 -32.17 11.36 15.60
CA ALA A 411 -32.69 11.71 16.93
C ALA A 411 -31.59 12.18 17.91
N GLU A 412 -30.39 11.59 17.85
CA GLU A 412 -29.22 12.00 18.65
C GLU A 412 -28.69 13.38 18.20
N LYS A 413 -28.65 13.65 16.89
CA LYS A 413 -28.33 14.99 16.37
C LYS A 413 -29.38 16.04 16.81
N ASP A 414 -30.65 15.64 16.94
CA ASP A 414 -31.74 16.48 17.46
C ASP A 414 -31.70 16.70 18.97
N SER A 415 -30.95 15.91 19.76
CA SER A 415 -30.68 16.17 21.18
C SER A 415 -29.44 17.04 21.40
N ASP A 416 -28.35 16.78 20.67
CA ASP A 416 -27.08 17.49 20.86
C ASP A 416 -27.14 18.95 20.35
N ASN A 417 -28.02 19.24 19.39
CA ASN A 417 -28.22 20.58 18.85
C ASN A 417 -28.71 21.62 19.87
N ASN A 418 -29.10 21.21 21.09
CA ASN A 418 -29.66 22.12 22.08
C ASN A 418 -28.62 23.02 22.79
N ASN A 419 -27.31 22.87 22.50
CA ASN A 419 -26.23 23.63 23.17
C ASN A 419 -25.09 24.15 22.27
N ASN A 420 -24.99 23.82 20.97
CA ASN A 420 -23.80 24.19 20.17
C ASN A 420 -24.01 24.43 18.66
N VAL A 421 -25.13 25.07 18.28
CA VAL A 421 -25.51 25.32 16.87
C VAL A 421 -24.47 26.17 16.10
N SER A 422 -23.71 27.05 16.76
CA SER A 422 -22.94 28.11 16.10
C SER A 422 -21.75 27.66 15.24
N SER A 423 -21.21 26.47 15.45
CA SER A 423 -19.84 26.14 14.98
C SER A 423 -19.76 25.54 13.57
N LYS A 424 -20.84 24.97 13.04
CA LYS A 424 -20.79 24.19 11.79
C LYS A 424 -20.96 25.05 10.54
N ASP A 425 -21.89 26.00 10.57
CA ASP A 425 -22.12 26.94 9.45
C ASP A 425 -20.95 27.92 9.28
N GLU A 426 -20.23 28.26 10.36
CA GLU A 426 -19.01 29.08 10.29
C GLU A 426 -17.89 28.40 9.49
N LYS A 427 -17.71 27.07 9.62
CA LYS A 427 -16.70 26.33 8.85
C LYS A 427 -17.04 26.29 7.36
N ASN A 428 -18.31 26.08 6.99
CA ASN A 428 -18.74 26.13 5.58
C ASN A 428 -18.51 27.54 4.98
N ASN A 429 -18.89 28.60 5.69
CA ASN A 429 -18.62 29.98 5.29
C ASN A 429 -17.11 30.28 5.13
N LEU A 430 -16.23 29.62 5.91
CA LEU A 430 -14.79 29.80 5.78
C LEU A 430 -14.26 29.30 4.42
N PHE A 431 -14.72 28.12 3.96
CA PHE A 431 -14.32 27.53 2.68
C PHE A 431 -14.72 28.42 1.49
N GLU A 432 -15.95 28.92 1.46
CA GLU A 432 -16.46 29.78 0.37
C GLU A 432 -15.74 31.14 0.28
N ASN A 433 -15.04 31.56 1.34
CA ASN A 433 -14.37 32.86 1.41
C ASN A 433 -12.82 32.78 1.31
N VAL A 434 -12.23 31.61 1.05
CA VAL A 434 -10.76 31.44 0.99
C VAL A 434 -10.09 32.42 0.03
N ASP A 435 -10.57 32.57 -1.21
CA ASP A 435 -9.97 33.46 -2.21
C ASP A 435 -10.03 34.94 -1.80
N LYS A 436 -11.17 35.35 -1.22
CA LYS A 436 -11.38 36.69 -0.65
C LYS A 436 -10.38 37.00 0.48
N TYR A 437 -10.03 36.01 1.30
CA TYR A 437 -9.00 36.14 2.33
C TYR A 437 -7.59 36.19 1.73
N GLN A 438 -7.28 35.34 0.74
CA GLN A 438 -5.99 35.33 0.04
C GLN A 438 -5.70 36.64 -0.70
N MET A 439 -6.69 37.20 -1.42
CA MET A 439 -6.59 38.54 -2.02
C MET A 439 -6.27 39.62 -0.99
N ASN A 440 -6.83 39.50 0.23
CA ASN A 440 -6.54 40.40 1.33
C ASN A 440 -5.20 40.14 2.05
N ASN A 441 -4.38 39.21 1.53
CA ASN A 441 -3.08 38.77 2.05
C ASN A 441 -3.17 37.99 3.38
N VAL A 442 -4.28 37.29 3.61
CA VAL A 442 -4.41 36.27 4.66
C VAL A 442 -4.26 34.89 4.04
N THR A 443 -3.32 34.11 4.53
CA THR A 443 -3.10 32.70 4.16
C THR A 443 -4.01 31.85 5.04
N ILE A 444 -4.75 30.91 4.45
CA ILE A 444 -5.62 29.96 5.16
C ILE A 444 -5.02 28.57 4.97
N ASP A 445 -4.66 27.91 6.07
CA ASP A 445 -4.27 26.51 6.10
C ASP A 445 -5.43 25.68 6.66
N LEU A 446 -6.10 24.97 5.77
CA LEU A 446 -7.26 24.13 6.06
C LEU A 446 -6.90 22.81 6.75
N ILE A 447 -5.63 22.38 6.67
CA ILE A 447 -5.15 21.11 7.25
C ILE A 447 -4.80 21.33 8.73
N ASN A 448 -4.14 22.45 9.03
CA ASN A 448 -3.70 22.80 10.38
C ASN A 448 -4.71 23.68 11.16
N GLU A 449 -5.84 24.05 10.55
CA GLU A 449 -6.82 25.03 11.05
C GLU A 449 -6.17 26.35 11.52
N THR A 450 -5.34 26.97 10.66
CA THR A 450 -4.68 28.26 10.96
C THR A 450 -4.87 29.32 9.88
N ALA A 451 -4.88 30.59 10.30
CA ALA A 451 -4.92 31.75 9.42
C ALA A 451 -3.76 32.72 9.73
N PHE A 452 -3.03 33.20 8.71
CA PHE A 452 -1.87 34.07 8.87
C PHE A 452 -1.87 35.27 7.92
N CYS A 453 -1.86 36.48 8.47
CA CYS A 453 -1.82 37.71 7.68
C CYS A 453 -0.39 38.14 7.34
N LYS A 454 -0.06 38.14 6.04
CA LYS A 454 1.25 38.57 5.52
C LYS A 454 1.50 40.08 5.69
N LYS A 455 0.44 40.91 5.81
CA LYS A 455 0.57 42.38 5.95
C LYS A 455 1.16 42.84 7.29
N CYS A 456 0.98 42.07 8.37
CA CYS A 456 1.52 42.40 9.70
C CYS A 456 2.19 41.22 10.42
N SER A 457 2.41 40.10 9.72
CA SER A 457 3.05 38.88 10.23
C SER A 457 2.42 38.35 11.52
N LYS A 458 1.09 38.21 11.55
CA LYS A 458 0.34 37.68 12.70
C LYS A 458 -0.57 36.53 12.30
N ASN A 459 -0.63 35.53 13.18
CA ASN A 459 -1.72 34.56 13.20
C ASN A 459 -3.04 35.27 13.54
N ILE A 460 -4.14 34.74 13.03
CA ILE A 460 -5.53 35.12 13.32
C ILE A 460 -6.26 33.85 13.77
N ASP A 461 -7.23 33.98 14.66
CA ASP A 461 -8.13 32.89 15.01
C ASP A 461 -8.86 32.36 13.76
N PHE A 462 -9.00 31.04 13.65
CA PHE A 462 -9.51 30.36 12.45
C PHE A 462 -11.04 30.38 12.37
N ASN A 463 -11.61 31.59 12.25
CA ASN A 463 -13.03 31.80 11.97
C ASN A 463 -13.23 33.06 11.10
N THR A 464 -14.31 33.05 10.31
CA THR A 464 -14.70 34.12 9.39
C THR A 464 -14.72 35.50 10.05
N SER A 465 -15.36 35.63 11.21
CA SER A 465 -15.52 36.91 11.92
C SER A 465 -14.18 37.53 12.33
N ALA A 466 -13.26 36.73 12.88
CA ALA A 466 -11.92 37.19 13.27
C ALA A 466 -11.07 37.61 12.05
N ILE A 467 -11.16 36.86 10.95
CA ILE A 467 -10.41 37.14 9.72
C ILE A 467 -10.92 38.42 9.05
N GLU A 468 -12.23 38.60 8.90
CA GLU A 468 -12.81 39.82 8.32
C GLU A 468 -12.52 41.06 9.18
N LYS A 469 -12.71 40.96 10.50
CA LYS A 469 -12.38 42.04 11.45
C LYS A 469 -10.90 42.41 11.41
N HIS A 470 -10.00 41.44 11.20
CA HIS A 470 -8.58 41.68 11.01
C HIS A 470 -8.30 42.41 9.68
N ILE A 471 -8.94 41.98 8.58
CA ILE A 471 -8.82 42.59 7.25
C ILE A 471 -9.28 44.05 7.27
N ASP A 472 -10.40 44.35 7.92
CA ASP A 472 -10.92 45.72 8.06
C ASP A 472 -10.06 46.60 8.97
N GLY A 473 -9.33 46.01 9.92
CA GLY A 473 -8.28 46.70 10.66
C GLY A 473 -7.21 47.32 9.74
N HIS A 474 -6.79 46.61 8.69
CA HIS A 474 -5.83 47.14 7.70
C HIS A 474 -6.43 48.25 6.83
N LYS A 475 -7.69 48.11 6.39
CA LYS A 475 -8.39 49.14 5.61
C LYS A 475 -8.45 50.46 6.40
N ASN A 476 -8.86 50.38 7.66
CA ASN A 476 -9.02 51.55 8.53
C ASN A 476 -7.68 52.17 8.97
N ALA A 477 -6.61 51.39 9.08
CA ALA A 477 -5.27 51.90 9.40
C ALA A 477 -4.70 52.79 8.28
N ASN A 478 -4.92 52.42 7.02
CA ASN A 478 -4.43 53.20 5.87
C ASN A 478 -5.12 54.57 5.75
N ASN A 479 -6.43 54.64 6.01
CA ASN A 479 -7.20 55.88 5.90
C ASN A 479 -6.82 56.96 6.93
N LYS A 480 -6.13 56.61 8.03
CA LYS A 480 -5.74 57.55 9.09
C LYS A 480 -4.40 58.26 8.90
N LYS A 481 -3.70 58.08 7.76
CA LYS A 481 -2.42 58.75 7.46
C LYS A 481 -2.51 60.00 6.57
N SER A 482 -3.70 60.58 6.40
CA SER A 482 -3.94 61.70 5.46
C SER A 482 -4.51 62.97 6.12
N GLN A 483 -4.01 63.38 7.29
CA GLN A 483 -4.20 64.74 7.80
C GLN A 483 -2.89 65.33 8.32
N ASN A 484 -2.63 66.59 7.96
CA ASN A 484 -1.36 67.28 8.19
C ASN A 484 -1.29 67.90 9.59
N THR A 485 -0.14 67.81 10.23
CA THR A 485 0.31 68.76 11.25
C THR A 485 1.67 69.35 10.83
N PRO A 486 1.76 70.66 10.53
CA PRO A 486 3.00 71.27 10.07
C PRO A 486 3.96 71.49 11.25
N THR A 487 5.12 70.84 11.22
CA THR A 487 6.22 71.12 12.17
C THR A 487 7.05 72.30 11.63
N PRO A 488 7.31 73.36 12.42
CA PRO A 488 7.97 74.56 11.93
C PRO A 488 9.46 74.36 11.67
N LEU A 489 9.94 74.92 10.56
CA LEU A 489 11.35 75.10 10.24
C LEU A 489 11.96 76.22 11.11
N LEU A 490 13.18 76.00 11.59
CA LEU A 490 14.08 77.08 12.02
C LEU A 490 15.44 76.93 11.33
N TRP A 491 16.10 78.04 11.03
CA TRP A 491 17.42 78.06 10.39
C TRP A 491 18.51 77.48 11.32
N GLY A 492 19.63 76.94 10.83
CA GLY A 492 20.13 76.81 9.46
C GLY A 492 21.58 77.32 9.34
N MET A 493 22.39 76.78 8.42
CA MET A 493 23.71 77.33 8.07
C MET A 493 24.17 76.87 6.67
N LYS A 494 25.14 77.59 6.07
CA LYS A 494 25.61 77.37 4.70
C LYS A 494 27.03 76.80 4.64
N THR A 495 27.23 75.83 3.75
CA THR A 495 28.40 75.60 2.89
C THR A 495 29.78 76.08 3.37
N ASN A 496 30.69 75.16 3.71
CA ASN A 496 31.88 74.82 2.90
C ASN A 496 32.89 73.99 3.74
N GLY A 497 33.81 73.30 3.05
CA GLY A 497 35.03 72.80 3.66
C GLY A 497 35.00 71.32 4.06
N THR A 498 35.84 70.56 3.37
CA THR A 498 36.36 69.25 3.74
C THR A 498 36.79 69.12 5.21
N GLU A 499 36.32 68.08 5.91
CA GLU A 499 37.21 67.13 6.61
C GLU A 499 36.49 65.87 7.13
N LYS A 500 37.25 64.89 7.65
CA LYS A 500 36.77 63.58 8.10
C LYS A 500 36.24 63.65 9.54
N THR A 501 35.02 63.15 9.79
CA THR A 501 34.55 62.84 11.15
C THR A 501 33.93 61.44 11.22
N THR A 502 34.30 60.68 12.26
CA THR A 502 33.95 59.27 12.43
C THR A 502 32.66 59.09 13.22
N LEU A 503 31.62 58.51 12.61
CA LEU A 503 30.37 58.19 13.30
C LEU A 503 30.50 56.91 14.14
N TYR A 504 30.84 57.07 15.42
CA TYR A 504 30.72 56.01 16.43
C TYR A 504 29.25 55.78 16.82
N THR A 505 28.54 54.92 16.09
CA THR A 505 27.31 54.30 16.61
C THR A 505 27.65 53.17 17.56
N LYS A 506 27.12 53.19 18.79
CA LYS A 506 27.34 52.10 19.77
C LYS A 506 26.83 50.76 19.20
N PRO A 507 27.62 49.67 19.26
CA PRO A 507 27.19 48.38 18.72
C PRO A 507 26.00 47.83 19.52
N VAL A 508 24.97 47.39 18.80
CA VAL A 508 23.84 46.66 19.42
C VAL A 508 24.34 45.29 19.82
N LEU A 509 24.39 45.01 21.12
CA LEU A 509 24.73 43.69 21.66
C LEU A 509 23.66 42.66 21.27
N LEU A 510 23.90 41.99 20.15
CA LEU A 510 23.23 40.75 19.80
C LEU A 510 23.47 39.74 20.93
N LYS A 511 22.42 39.41 21.68
CA LYS A 511 22.48 38.30 22.65
C LYS A 511 22.80 37.04 21.87
N GLY A 512 23.89 36.37 22.24
CA GLY A 512 24.40 35.18 21.54
C GLY A 512 23.34 34.08 21.43
N PRO A 513 23.51 33.14 20.49
CA PRO A 513 22.55 32.06 20.27
C PRO A 513 22.28 31.33 21.59
N ARG A 514 21.02 31.31 22.02
CA ARG A 514 20.60 30.53 23.19
C ARG A 514 20.99 29.08 22.94
N ALA A 515 21.66 28.46 23.91
CA ALA A 515 21.93 27.02 23.87
C ALA A 515 20.61 26.27 23.64
N LYS A 516 20.60 25.37 22.65
CA LYS A 516 19.48 24.45 22.46
C LYS A 516 19.41 23.54 23.70
N PRO A 517 18.20 23.21 24.22
CA PRO A 517 18.06 22.20 25.26
C PRO A 517 18.70 20.88 24.81
N SER A 518 19.30 20.15 25.75
CA SER A 518 19.85 18.82 25.45
C SER A 518 18.73 17.80 25.27
N GLU A 519 18.98 16.72 24.52
CA GLU A 519 17.97 15.69 24.25
C GLU A 519 17.48 15.01 25.56
N SER A 520 18.34 14.93 26.59
CA SER A 520 17.96 14.55 27.96
C SER A 520 16.88 15.49 28.52
N GLN A 521 17.11 16.81 28.51
CA GLN A 521 16.16 17.79 29.06
C GLN A 521 14.77 17.73 28.42
N VAL A 522 14.68 17.31 27.15
CA VAL A 522 13.40 17.07 26.48
C VAL A 522 12.72 15.79 27.01
N GLN A 523 13.47 14.69 27.12
CA GLN A 523 12.97 13.40 27.60
C GLN A 523 12.62 13.43 29.10
N ASP A 524 13.42 14.11 29.92
CA ASP A 524 13.19 14.32 31.36
C ASP A 524 11.88 15.12 31.58
N TYR A 525 11.70 16.22 30.83
CA TYR A 525 10.47 17.01 30.87
C TYR A 525 9.24 16.22 30.39
N ALA A 526 9.38 15.46 29.31
CA ALA A 526 8.32 14.62 28.78
C ALA A 526 7.87 13.56 29.80
N LYS A 527 8.82 12.87 30.43
CA LYS A 527 8.57 11.89 31.48
C LYS A 527 7.91 12.51 32.71
N GLN A 528 8.32 13.71 33.11
CA GLN A 528 7.71 14.45 34.22
C GLN A 528 6.22 14.80 33.99
N HIS A 529 5.79 14.92 32.74
CA HIS A 529 4.44 15.35 32.37
C HIS A 529 3.62 14.29 31.62
N GLY A 530 3.96 13.01 31.77
CA GLY A 530 3.18 11.91 31.19
C GLY A 530 3.14 11.89 29.66
N LEU A 531 4.23 12.32 29.02
CA LEU A 531 4.37 12.36 27.55
C LEU A 531 5.24 11.19 27.07
N SER A 532 4.65 10.31 26.27
CA SER A 532 5.30 9.10 25.73
C SER A 532 6.21 9.44 24.56
N HIS A 533 7.50 9.11 24.63
CA HIS A 533 8.48 9.39 23.57
C HIS A 533 8.42 8.34 22.45
N ASN A 534 8.05 8.74 21.24
CA ASN A 534 8.13 7.87 20.06
C ASN A 534 9.56 7.88 19.48
N ARG A 535 10.27 6.77 19.66
CA ARG A 535 11.65 6.60 19.14
C ARG A 535 11.75 6.68 17.61
N ALA A 536 10.70 6.31 16.88
CA ALA A 536 10.76 6.15 15.41
C ALA A 536 10.81 7.47 14.63
N ASP A 537 10.31 8.56 15.20
CA ASP A 537 10.30 9.91 14.60
C ASP A 537 10.71 11.02 15.59
N LYS A 538 11.18 10.63 16.79
CA LYS A 538 11.50 11.50 17.93
C LYS A 538 10.34 12.39 18.42
N SER A 539 9.11 12.13 17.99
CA SER A 539 7.94 12.88 18.48
C SER A 539 7.53 12.44 19.88
N PHE A 540 6.69 13.21 20.54
CA PHE A 540 6.08 12.85 21.83
C PHE A 540 4.57 12.73 21.68
N TYR A 541 3.94 11.83 22.42
CA TYR A 541 2.49 11.66 22.44
C TYR A 541 1.95 12.00 23.84
N CYS A 542 0.85 12.76 23.89
CA CYS A 542 0.16 13.07 25.13
C CYS A 542 -1.14 12.25 25.19
N ASN A 543 -1.17 11.16 25.97
CA ASN A 543 -2.39 10.37 26.17
C ASN A 543 -3.56 11.27 26.63
N PRO A 544 -3.41 12.16 27.66
CA PRO A 544 -4.48 13.08 28.09
C PRO A 544 -5.07 13.97 26.98
N CYS A 545 -4.37 14.21 25.88
CA CYS A 545 -4.86 15.05 24.78
C CYS A 545 -5.00 14.31 23.45
N SER A 546 -4.78 13.00 23.44
CA SER A 546 -4.80 12.10 22.27
C SER A 546 -4.07 12.69 21.05
N ARG A 547 -2.91 13.33 21.25
CA ARG A 547 -2.19 14.03 20.17
C ARG A 547 -0.67 13.87 20.24
N ARG A 548 -0.06 13.82 19.05
CA ARG A 548 1.38 13.92 18.87
C ARG A 548 1.87 15.38 18.98
N LEU A 549 3.14 15.53 19.31
CA LEU A 549 3.86 16.77 19.60
C LEU A 549 5.26 16.69 18.98
N PRO A 550 5.83 17.80 18.47
CA PRO A 550 7.21 17.83 17.98
C PRO A 550 8.21 17.67 19.13
N SER A 551 9.45 17.29 18.81
CA SER A 551 10.58 17.10 19.74
C SER A 551 11.12 18.38 20.41
N ASN A 552 10.45 19.52 20.23
CA ASN A 552 10.87 20.80 20.75
C ASN A 552 10.32 21.03 22.16
N LEU A 553 11.22 21.11 23.16
CA LEU A 553 10.87 21.37 24.56
C LEU A 553 9.90 22.56 24.74
N ASN A 554 10.06 23.62 23.95
CA ASN A 554 9.19 24.81 24.03
C ASN A 554 7.74 24.50 23.61
N ASP A 555 7.54 23.56 22.68
CA ASP A 555 6.22 23.15 22.21
C ASP A 555 5.58 22.09 23.12
N LEU A 556 6.41 21.26 23.76
CA LEU A 556 5.97 20.41 24.88
C LEU A 556 5.49 21.27 26.06
N GLN A 557 6.25 22.30 26.43
CA GLN A 557 5.90 23.25 27.50
C GLN A 557 4.62 24.03 27.18
N ASN A 558 4.51 24.59 25.97
CA ASN A 558 3.29 25.25 25.50
C ASN A 558 2.07 24.31 25.48
N HIS A 559 2.29 23.01 25.21
CA HIS A 559 1.22 22.02 25.27
C HIS A 559 0.77 21.70 26.69
N VAL A 560 1.70 21.36 27.59
CA VAL A 560 1.40 21.01 28.99
C VAL A 560 0.75 22.19 29.72
N ALA A 561 1.20 23.42 29.46
CA ALA A 561 0.61 24.65 29.97
C ALA A 561 -0.73 25.06 29.31
N SER A 562 -1.22 24.31 28.31
CA SER A 562 -2.47 24.65 27.63
C SER A 562 -3.69 24.27 28.47
N LYS A 563 -4.70 25.14 28.48
CA LYS A 563 -5.96 24.94 29.24
C LYS A 563 -6.62 23.58 28.97
N ARG A 564 -6.58 23.11 27.72
CA ARG A 564 -7.09 21.79 27.30
C ARG A 564 -6.31 20.62 27.92
N HIS A 565 -4.98 20.73 28.03
CA HIS A 565 -4.18 19.72 28.72
C HIS A 565 -4.49 19.69 30.22
N THR A 566 -4.54 20.86 30.88
CA THR A 566 -4.88 20.91 32.31
C THR A 566 -6.30 20.43 32.61
N GLU A 567 -7.29 20.72 31.75
CA GLU A 567 -8.66 20.24 31.88
C GLU A 567 -8.77 18.73 31.69
N ASN A 568 -8.04 18.16 30.73
CA ASN A 568 -8.06 16.72 30.51
C ASN A 568 -7.29 15.94 31.59
N MET A 569 -6.17 16.48 32.09
CA MET A 569 -5.47 15.95 33.26
C MET A 569 -6.37 15.96 34.50
N ALA A 570 -7.10 17.06 34.73
CA ALA A 570 -8.09 17.15 35.80
C ALA A 570 -9.18 16.08 35.64
N LYS A 571 -9.76 15.94 34.44
CA LYS A 571 -10.77 14.91 34.14
C LYS A 571 -10.28 13.49 34.40
N LYS A 572 -9.05 13.15 33.99
CA LYS A 572 -8.48 11.81 34.27
C LYS A 572 -8.25 11.60 35.76
N SER A 573 -7.73 12.61 36.49
CA SER A 573 -7.58 12.52 37.95
C SER A 573 -8.91 12.39 38.71
N SER A 574 -10.01 12.93 38.18
CA SER A 574 -11.37 12.75 38.74
C SER A 574 -12.08 11.47 38.29
N LYS A 575 -11.46 10.68 37.40
CA LYS A 575 -12.02 9.41 36.90
C LYS A 575 -11.57 8.20 37.70
N ALA A 576 -10.60 8.37 38.61
CA ALA A 576 -9.96 7.32 39.41
C ALA A 576 -10.85 6.77 40.55
N GLU A 577 -12.16 6.66 40.34
CA GLU A 577 -13.10 5.97 41.23
C GLU A 577 -13.12 4.48 40.89
N ASP A 578 -12.25 3.70 41.56
CA ASP A 578 -12.29 2.24 41.70
C ASP A 578 -12.69 1.44 40.43
N SER A 579 -12.07 1.73 39.28
CA SER A 579 -12.16 0.83 38.12
C SER A 579 -11.53 -0.51 38.47
N ALA A 580 -12.37 -1.52 38.71
CA ALA A 580 -11.93 -2.82 39.20
C ALA A 580 -10.85 -3.41 38.26
N PRO A 581 -9.68 -3.85 38.79
CA PRO A 581 -8.58 -4.31 37.95
C PRO A 581 -9.04 -5.39 36.96
N PRO A 582 -8.64 -5.30 35.68
CA PRO A 582 -9.12 -6.22 34.65
C PRO A 582 -8.79 -7.67 35.01
N VAL A 583 -9.75 -8.57 34.81
CA VAL A 583 -9.57 -10.01 35.07
C VAL A 583 -8.74 -10.59 33.94
N LYS A 584 -7.61 -11.23 34.31
CA LYS A 584 -6.58 -11.70 33.37
C LYS A 584 -6.45 -13.22 33.42
N VAL A 585 -6.32 -13.85 32.25
CA VAL A 585 -5.95 -15.26 32.07
C VAL A 585 -4.81 -15.35 31.06
N ARG A 586 -4.05 -16.44 30.97
CA ARG A 586 -3.06 -16.58 29.90
C ARG A 586 -3.75 -16.75 28.54
N LEU A 587 -3.16 -16.20 27.49
CA LEU A 587 -3.68 -16.34 26.12
C LEU A 587 -3.73 -17.81 25.68
N THR A 588 -2.75 -18.62 26.07
CA THR A 588 -2.71 -20.08 25.84
C THR A 588 -3.89 -20.80 26.46
N ASP A 589 -4.29 -20.39 27.66
CA ASP A 589 -5.30 -21.06 28.48
C ASP A 589 -6.72 -20.61 28.08
N PHE A 590 -6.82 -19.50 27.35
CA PHE A 590 -8.06 -18.95 26.80
C PHE A 590 -8.45 -19.56 25.45
N ILE A 591 -7.50 -20.00 24.61
CA ILE A 591 -7.81 -20.43 23.23
C ILE A 591 -8.17 -21.92 23.18
N GLU A 592 -9.46 -22.21 23.23
CA GLU A 592 -10.06 -23.54 23.07
C GLU A 592 -10.12 -24.00 21.59
N SER A 593 -10.37 -23.05 20.68
CA SER A 593 -10.35 -23.29 19.23
C SER A 593 -9.70 -22.11 18.50
N CYS A 594 -8.93 -22.42 17.46
CA CYS A 594 -8.47 -21.41 16.51
C CYS A 594 -8.57 -21.97 15.08
N TRP A 595 -9.02 -21.14 14.16
CA TRP A 595 -9.11 -21.44 12.74
C TRP A 595 -8.49 -20.31 11.92
N PHE A 596 -7.80 -20.64 10.83
CA PHE A 596 -7.41 -19.66 9.82
C PHE A 596 -8.38 -19.66 8.65
N THR A 597 -8.57 -18.49 8.05
CA THR A 597 -9.28 -18.29 6.79
C THR A 597 -8.72 -17.05 6.07
N GLU A 598 -8.97 -16.95 4.76
CA GLU A 598 -8.64 -15.78 3.96
C GLU A 598 -9.93 -15.01 3.63
N ASN A 599 -9.85 -13.69 3.69
CA ASN A 599 -10.89 -12.72 3.36
C ASN A 599 -10.32 -11.82 2.26
N GLU A 600 -11.07 -11.63 1.17
CA GLU A 600 -10.65 -10.81 0.01
C GLU A 600 -10.42 -9.34 0.38
N GLU A 601 -11.06 -8.85 1.45
CA GLU A 601 -11.00 -7.45 1.90
C GLU A 601 -9.94 -7.23 3.01
N GLU A 602 -9.85 -8.16 3.97
CA GLU A 602 -8.96 -8.05 5.15
C GLU A 602 -7.66 -8.86 5.04
N GLY A 603 -7.54 -9.73 4.03
CA GLY A 603 -6.46 -10.71 3.94
C GLY A 603 -6.64 -11.86 4.94
N PHE A 604 -5.59 -12.19 5.68
CA PHE A 604 -5.58 -13.36 6.56
C PHE A 604 -6.24 -13.08 7.91
N VAL A 605 -7.15 -13.95 8.33
CA VAL A 605 -7.97 -13.79 9.53
C VAL A 605 -7.94 -15.06 10.38
N MET A 606 -7.82 -14.88 11.69
CA MET A 606 -7.96 -15.89 12.72
C MET A 606 -9.35 -15.82 13.37
N ILE A 607 -10.04 -16.96 13.39
CA ILE A 607 -11.31 -17.13 14.11
C ILE A 607 -11.00 -17.86 15.42
N ILE A 608 -11.28 -17.23 16.56
CA ILE A 608 -10.86 -17.70 17.89
C ILE A 608 -12.08 -18.01 18.76
N ASN A 609 -12.10 -19.20 19.36
CA ASN A 609 -13.20 -19.76 20.17
C ASN A 609 -14.58 -19.69 19.48
N ASP A 610 -14.59 -19.63 18.14
CA ASP A 610 -15.77 -19.34 17.32
C ASP A 610 -16.54 -18.05 17.70
N LYS A 611 -15.91 -17.16 18.49
CA LYS A 611 -16.47 -15.93 19.08
C LYS A 611 -15.79 -14.65 18.61
N TYR A 612 -14.52 -14.72 18.20
CA TYR A 612 -13.74 -13.56 17.74
C TYR A 612 -13.27 -13.76 16.31
N TRP A 613 -13.28 -12.67 15.54
CA TRP A 613 -12.76 -12.58 14.18
C TRP A 613 -11.69 -11.49 14.19
N ILE A 614 -10.42 -11.89 14.03
CA ILE A 614 -9.26 -11.03 14.28
C ILE A 614 -8.30 -11.17 13.09
N ASN A 615 -7.92 -10.04 12.49
CA ASN A 615 -6.88 -10.05 11.46
C ASN A 615 -5.60 -10.72 12.01
N ALA A 616 -4.96 -11.59 11.23
CA ALA A 616 -3.81 -12.37 11.69
C ALA A 616 -2.68 -11.47 12.21
N PHE A 617 -2.42 -10.32 11.57
CA PHE A 617 -1.44 -9.36 12.07
C PHE A 617 -1.86 -8.75 13.43
N GLY A 618 -3.16 -8.50 13.66
CA GLY A 618 -3.69 -8.08 14.98
C GLY A 618 -3.63 -9.16 16.07
N PHE A 619 -3.56 -10.45 15.70
CA PHE A 619 -3.24 -11.52 16.63
C PHE A 619 -1.74 -11.55 16.97
N PHE A 620 -0.88 -11.47 15.96
CA PHE A 620 0.59 -11.43 16.12
C PHE A 620 1.13 -10.04 16.53
N MET A 621 0.25 -9.08 16.86
CA MET A 621 0.62 -7.72 17.31
C MET A 621 1.53 -6.98 16.31
N ILE A 622 1.37 -7.27 15.02
CA ILE A 622 2.07 -6.64 13.91
C ILE A 622 1.16 -5.54 13.34
N ALA A 623 1.62 -4.28 13.32
CA ALA A 623 0.84 -3.17 12.77
C ALA A 623 1.57 -2.47 11.62
N LYS A 624 0.79 -1.85 10.73
CA LYS A 624 1.31 -1.05 9.61
C LYS A 624 1.06 0.43 9.86
N ILE A 625 2.05 1.12 10.41
CA ILE A 625 1.96 2.54 10.80
C ILE A 625 2.82 3.37 9.84
N ASN A 626 2.21 4.33 9.14
CA ASN A 626 2.88 5.24 8.19
C ASN A 626 3.77 4.48 7.18
N GLN A 627 3.20 3.48 6.51
CA GLN A 627 3.84 2.54 5.58
C GLN A 627 4.86 1.56 6.19
N LYS A 628 5.51 1.87 7.33
CA LYS A 628 6.32 0.90 8.08
C LYS A 628 5.45 -0.23 8.61
N ILE A 629 6.02 -1.43 8.70
CA ILE A 629 5.47 -2.53 9.49
C ILE A 629 6.27 -2.56 10.81
N MET A 630 5.64 -2.86 11.93
CA MET A 630 6.32 -3.00 13.23
C MET A 630 5.61 -4.02 14.12
N CYS A 631 6.36 -4.67 15.01
CA CYS A 631 5.77 -5.48 16.09
C CYS A 631 5.53 -4.61 17.34
N HIS A 632 4.28 -4.48 17.77
CA HIS A 632 3.90 -3.85 19.04
C HIS A 632 4.47 -4.62 20.26
N GLY A 633 4.53 -5.94 20.20
CA GLY A 633 5.15 -6.76 21.25
C GLY A 633 6.66 -6.49 21.36
N CYS A 634 7.41 -6.67 20.27
CA CYS A 634 8.87 -6.58 20.32
C CYS A 634 9.44 -5.16 20.18
N HIS A 635 8.64 -4.17 19.78
CA HIS A 635 9.05 -2.79 19.47
C HIS A 635 10.17 -2.69 18.42
N ILE A 636 10.11 -3.53 17.39
CA ILE A 636 11.02 -3.46 16.22
C ILE A 636 10.23 -3.10 14.97
N ASP A 637 10.85 -2.28 14.10
CA ASP A 637 10.42 -2.10 12.72
C ASP A 637 10.71 -3.40 11.93
N LEU A 638 9.84 -3.74 10.99
CA LEU A 638 9.92 -4.92 10.14
C LEU A 638 9.83 -4.51 8.66
N THR A 639 10.62 -5.18 7.82
CA THR A 639 10.41 -5.26 6.37
C THR A 639 9.28 -6.26 6.06
N PRO A 640 8.52 -6.09 4.96
CA PRO A 640 7.50 -7.07 4.54
C PRO A 640 8.02 -8.52 4.45
N GLU A 641 9.28 -8.67 4.04
CA GLU A 641 9.96 -9.95 3.82
C GLU A 641 10.23 -10.67 5.15
N ASN A 642 10.66 -9.93 6.18
CA ASN A 642 11.05 -10.49 7.48
C ASN A 642 9.88 -10.59 8.48
N VAL A 643 8.64 -10.21 8.12
CA VAL A 643 7.46 -10.39 9.01
C VAL A 643 7.28 -11.86 9.38
N MET A 644 7.37 -12.76 8.40
CA MET A 644 7.15 -14.19 8.62
C MET A 644 8.28 -14.83 9.44
N GLU A 645 9.53 -14.45 9.13
CA GLU A 645 10.71 -14.84 9.89
C GLU A 645 10.60 -14.40 11.37
N HIS A 646 10.14 -13.16 11.61
CA HIS A 646 9.94 -12.65 12.96
C HIS A 646 8.86 -13.43 13.73
N ILE A 647 7.72 -13.76 13.10
CA ILE A 647 6.64 -14.47 13.78
C ILE A 647 7.01 -15.93 14.11
N GLY A 648 7.73 -16.63 13.21
CA GLY A 648 8.13 -18.03 13.41
C GLY A 648 9.39 -18.20 14.27
N LEU A 649 10.47 -17.51 13.91
CA LEU A 649 11.82 -17.76 14.43
C LEU A 649 12.23 -16.87 15.60
N SER A 650 11.52 -15.77 15.88
CA SER A 650 11.88 -14.90 17.02
C SER A 650 11.45 -15.53 18.35
N ASP A 651 12.39 -16.16 19.04
CA ASP A 651 12.22 -16.70 20.39
C ASP A 651 11.55 -15.70 21.35
N TYR A 652 11.92 -14.42 21.27
CA TYR A 652 11.34 -13.35 22.10
C TYR A 652 9.89 -13.00 21.72
N HIS A 653 9.54 -13.01 20.43
CA HIS A 653 8.14 -12.84 20.00
C HIS A 653 7.27 -13.99 20.50
N ARG A 654 7.81 -15.21 20.44
CA ARG A 654 7.15 -16.45 20.86
C ARG A 654 6.93 -16.49 22.38
N GLU A 655 7.95 -16.16 23.16
CA GLU A 655 7.85 -16.01 24.63
C GLU A 655 6.85 -14.92 25.03
N LEU A 656 6.79 -13.82 24.27
CA LEU A 656 5.83 -12.74 24.52
C LEU A 656 4.38 -13.19 24.24
N LEU A 657 4.14 -13.99 23.21
CA LEU A 657 2.83 -14.62 22.96
C LEU A 657 2.45 -15.65 24.04
N GLU A 658 3.38 -16.50 24.46
CA GLU A 658 3.17 -17.51 25.52
C GLU A 658 2.83 -16.89 26.88
N ASN A 659 3.46 -15.76 27.23
CA ASN A 659 3.21 -15.04 28.49
C ASN A 659 2.13 -13.94 28.38
N CYS A 660 1.56 -13.71 27.20
CA CYS A 660 0.53 -12.69 26.97
C CYS A 660 -0.74 -13.01 27.78
N LEU A 661 -1.34 -12.01 28.41
CA LEU A 661 -2.54 -12.20 29.23
C LEU A 661 -3.79 -11.69 28.49
N PHE A 662 -4.75 -12.57 28.25
CA PHE A 662 -6.06 -12.20 27.71
C PHE A 662 -6.95 -11.60 28.81
N ILE A 663 -7.70 -10.54 28.47
CA ILE A 663 -8.57 -9.82 29.42
C ILE A 663 -10.02 -10.31 29.30
N THR A 664 -10.52 -11.01 30.33
CA THR A 664 -11.86 -11.60 30.32
C THR A 664 -12.96 -10.72 30.93
N SER A 665 -12.60 -9.60 31.57
CA SER A 665 -13.54 -8.70 32.25
C SER A 665 -14.38 -7.80 31.33
N VAL A 666 -14.17 -7.82 30.00
CA VAL A 666 -14.96 -7.05 29.04
C VAL A 666 -15.46 -7.97 27.92
N GLU A 667 -16.75 -8.29 27.92
CA GLU A 667 -17.28 -9.32 27.03
C GLU A 667 -17.26 -8.91 25.54
N GLY A 668 -16.76 -9.82 24.70
CA GLY A 668 -16.72 -9.65 23.25
C GLY A 668 -15.58 -8.75 22.79
N GLU A 669 -14.72 -8.27 23.68
CA GLU A 669 -13.50 -7.55 23.30
C GLU A 669 -12.30 -8.49 23.27
N PHE A 670 -11.45 -8.38 22.23
CA PHE A 670 -10.22 -9.16 22.12
C PHE A 670 -9.01 -8.38 22.64
N ILE A 671 -9.04 -7.96 23.91
CA ILE A 671 -7.96 -7.21 24.55
C ILE A 671 -6.96 -8.14 25.21
N ARG A 672 -5.66 -7.82 25.07
CA ARG A 672 -4.56 -8.57 25.67
C ARG A 672 -3.56 -7.64 26.32
N GLU A 673 -3.12 -7.92 27.55
CA GLU A 673 -1.94 -7.29 28.13
C GLU A 673 -0.68 -7.96 27.55
N ILE A 674 0.16 -7.16 26.87
CA ILE A 674 1.35 -7.64 26.14
C ILE A 674 2.64 -7.38 26.91
N LYS A 675 2.61 -6.42 27.84
CA LYS A 675 3.60 -6.08 28.87
C LYS A 675 2.82 -5.49 30.06
N PRO A 676 3.35 -5.47 31.29
CA PRO A 676 2.64 -4.87 32.43
C PRO A 676 2.12 -3.46 32.08
N GLU A 677 0.82 -3.25 32.28
CA GLU A 677 0.10 -1.99 32.02
C GLU A 677 0.00 -1.58 30.52
N VAL A 678 0.54 -2.38 29.59
CA VAL A 678 0.44 -2.15 28.14
C VAL A 678 -0.53 -3.14 27.50
N TYR A 679 -1.64 -2.61 26.98
CA TYR A 679 -2.77 -3.37 26.47
C TYR A 679 -2.89 -3.22 24.95
N HIS A 680 -3.12 -4.34 24.26
CA HIS A 680 -3.30 -4.42 22.81
C HIS A 680 -4.76 -4.73 22.45
N CYS A 681 -5.35 -3.92 21.57
CA CYS A 681 -6.68 -4.18 21.02
C CYS A 681 -6.60 -5.04 19.75
N GLY A 682 -7.18 -6.24 19.77
CA GLY A 682 -7.16 -7.17 18.64
C GLY A 682 -7.87 -6.68 17.38
N TYR A 683 -9.00 -5.96 17.52
CA TYR A 683 -9.75 -5.44 16.39
C TYR A 683 -9.05 -4.24 15.73
N CYS A 684 -8.68 -3.24 16.54
CA CYS A 684 -8.06 -2.01 16.04
C CYS A 684 -6.55 -2.13 15.76
N ASN A 685 -5.89 -3.18 16.27
CA ASN A 685 -4.45 -3.42 16.14
C ASN A 685 -3.61 -2.22 16.62
N ILE A 686 -3.93 -1.73 17.82
CA ILE A 686 -3.22 -0.64 18.51
C ILE A 686 -2.86 -1.04 19.95
N THR A 687 -1.96 -0.28 20.57
CA THR A 687 -1.57 -0.43 21.98
C THR A 687 -1.79 0.83 22.80
N GLU A 688 -2.49 0.68 23.92
CA GLU A 688 -2.63 1.69 24.97
C GLU A 688 -1.76 1.35 26.20
N ASN A 689 -1.46 2.36 27.03
CA ASN A 689 -0.48 2.25 28.13
C ASN A 689 -1.13 2.37 29.52
N ASP A 690 -2.45 2.21 29.58
CA ASP A 690 -3.28 2.31 30.77
C ASP A 690 -4.61 1.57 30.51
N TRP A 691 -5.22 1.01 31.54
CA TRP A 691 -6.55 0.40 31.43
C TRP A 691 -7.65 1.45 31.18
N ASP A 692 -7.53 2.63 31.77
CA ASP A 692 -8.48 3.74 31.51
C ASP A 692 -8.40 4.22 30.05
N ASP A 693 -7.20 4.23 29.46
CA ASP A 693 -7.02 4.59 28.03
C ASP A 693 -7.63 3.50 27.12
N VAL A 694 -7.60 2.21 27.52
CA VAL A 694 -8.37 1.14 26.84
C VAL A 694 -9.87 1.36 26.95
N LEU A 695 -10.40 1.68 28.13
CA LEU A 695 -11.84 1.88 28.32
C LEU A 695 -12.36 3.06 27.49
N ASP A 696 -11.61 4.16 27.38
CA ASP A 696 -11.94 5.26 26.47
C ASP A 696 -11.74 4.87 24.99
N HIS A 697 -10.74 4.07 24.63
CA HIS A 697 -10.59 3.51 23.28
C HIS A 697 -11.78 2.64 22.85
N LEU A 698 -12.23 1.71 23.71
CA LEU A 698 -13.41 0.88 23.48
C LEU A 698 -14.70 1.71 23.28
N SER A 699 -14.72 2.95 23.80
CA SER A 699 -15.82 3.90 23.63
C SER A 699 -15.82 4.62 22.27
N THR A 700 -14.72 4.58 21.50
CA THR A 700 -14.59 5.28 20.21
C THR A 700 -15.57 4.78 19.13
N TYR A 701 -15.81 5.60 18.11
CA TYR A 701 -16.64 5.19 16.97
C TYR A 701 -15.91 4.15 16.11
N GLU A 702 -14.61 4.35 15.93
CA GLU A 702 -13.68 3.54 15.17
C GLU A 702 -13.66 2.10 15.71
N HIS A 703 -13.42 1.92 17.02
CA HIS A 703 -13.45 0.59 17.64
C HIS A 703 -14.79 -0.13 17.46
N LYS A 704 -15.89 0.59 17.69
CA LYS A 704 -17.25 0.04 17.54
C LYS A 704 -17.55 -0.37 16.10
N LYS A 705 -17.01 0.36 15.11
CA LYS A 705 -17.12 0.00 13.69
C LYS A 705 -16.32 -1.27 13.38
N GLU A 706 -15.04 -1.33 13.71
CA GLU A 706 -14.20 -2.49 13.37
C GLU A 706 -14.69 -3.77 14.08
N LYS A 707 -15.12 -3.66 15.35
CA LYS A 707 -15.76 -4.78 16.07
C LYS A 707 -17.04 -5.25 15.39
N ALA A 708 -17.94 -4.34 15.00
CA ALA A 708 -19.19 -4.70 14.34
C ALA A 708 -18.96 -5.34 12.95
N SER A 709 -17.96 -4.88 12.21
CA SER A 709 -17.52 -5.50 10.96
C SER A 709 -17.03 -6.94 11.20
N ALA A 710 -16.13 -7.14 12.18
CA ALA A 710 -15.62 -8.45 12.56
C ALA A 710 -16.74 -9.42 13.01
N GLU A 711 -17.69 -8.96 13.83
CA GLU A 711 -18.88 -9.74 14.22
C GLU A 711 -19.75 -10.14 13.01
N GLU A 712 -19.88 -9.27 12.00
CA GLU A 712 -20.61 -9.61 10.78
C GLU A 712 -19.87 -10.63 9.91
N TYR A 713 -18.56 -10.48 9.71
CA TYR A 713 -17.77 -11.48 8.97
C TYR A 713 -17.77 -12.84 9.68
N LEU A 714 -17.63 -12.86 11.01
CA LEU A 714 -17.77 -14.08 11.81
C LEU A 714 -19.10 -14.77 11.57
N ARG A 715 -20.21 -14.02 11.64
CA ARG A 715 -21.56 -14.52 11.40
C ARG A 715 -21.76 -15.06 9.97
N LYS A 716 -21.12 -14.46 8.96
CA LYS A 716 -21.10 -14.96 7.56
C LYS A 716 -20.30 -16.26 7.40
N GLN A 717 -19.28 -16.47 8.24
CA GLN A 717 -18.29 -17.54 8.08
C GLN A 717 -18.47 -18.71 9.08
N LEU A 718 -19.30 -18.56 10.11
CA LEU A 718 -19.69 -19.66 11.03
C LEU A 718 -20.37 -20.85 10.33
N PRO A 719 -21.24 -20.67 9.31
CA PRO A 719 -21.81 -21.81 8.57
C PRO A 719 -20.79 -22.62 7.74
N LYS A 720 -19.60 -22.07 7.45
CA LYS A 720 -18.61 -22.67 6.52
C LYS A 720 -17.54 -23.52 7.22
N GLN A 721 -17.87 -24.18 8.34
CA GLN A 721 -16.88 -24.93 9.15
C GLN A 721 -16.05 -25.96 8.36
N SER A 722 -16.60 -26.56 7.29
CA SER A 722 -15.89 -27.51 6.43
C SER A 722 -14.75 -26.90 5.59
N GLN A 723 -14.68 -25.57 5.46
CA GLN A 723 -13.63 -24.86 4.70
C GLN A 723 -12.51 -24.33 5.59
N ARG A 724 -12.49 -24.69 6.88
CA ARG A 724 -11.57 -24.12 7.87
C ARG A 724 -10.47 -25.10 8.28
N PHE A 725 -9.25 -24.61 8.36
CA PHE A 725 -8.15 -25.36 8.97
C PHE A 725 -8.18 -25.20 10.49
N ARG A 726 -8.40 -26.31 11.24
CA ARG A 726 -8.36 -26.30 12.71
C ARG A 726 -6.93 -26.32 13.22
N ILE A 727 -6.57 -25.36 14.05
CA ILE A 727 -5.40 -25.44 14.92
C ILE A 727 -5.88 -26.03 16.26
N THR A 728 -5.17 -27.05 16.76
CA THR A 728 -5.49 -27.67 18.07
C THR A 728 -4.69 -27.00 19.19
N PRO A 729 -5.13 -27.08 20.47
CA PRO A 729 -4.38 -26.53 21.60
C PRO A 729 -2.94 -27.06 21.71
N GLU A 730 -2.65 -28.27 21.22
CA GLU A 730 -1.29 -28.82 21.13
C GLU A 730 -0.44 -28.10 20.07
N MET A 731 -1.05 -27.64 18.97
CA MET A 731 -0.38 -26.84 17.95
C MET A 731 -0.17 -25.38 18.39
N ILE A 732 -1.03 -24.85 19.27
CA ILE A 732 -0.85 -23.52 19.88
C ILE A 732 0.22 -23.57 20.97
N SER A 733 0.15 -24.53 21.89
CA SER A 733 1.14 -24.71 22.96
C SER A 733 2.50 -25.21 22.45
N SER A 734 2.57 -25.77 21.25
CA SER A 734 3.82 -25.94 20.50
C SER A 734 4.00 -24.86 19.44
N LEU A 735 4.16 -23.59 19.84
CA LEU A 735 4.46 -22.48 18.91
C LEU A 735 5.70 -22.72 18.03
N ARG A 736 6.58 -23.67 18.40
CA ARG A 736 7.63 -24.26 17.53
C ARG A 736 7.10 -24.94 16.24
N ARG A 737 5.79 -25.04 16.07
CA ARG A 737 5.08 -25.53 14.87
C ARG A 737 4.20 -24.46 14.24
N MET A 738 4.35 -23.19 14.60
CA MET A 738 3.84 -22.11 13.76
C MET A 738 4.45 -22.19 12.35
N ASP A 739 5.71 -22.63 12.22
CA ASP A 739 6.32 -22.92 10.92
C ASP A 739 5.57 -24.02 10.14
N ASP A 740 5.02 -25.06 10.79
CA ASP A 740 4.19 -26.09 10.14
C ASP A 740 2.85 -25.48 9.65
N ILE A 741 2.25 -24.59 10.42
CA ILE A 741 1.01 -23.87 10.08
C ILE A 741 1.28 -22.92 8.90
N PHE A 742 2.32 -22.09 8.99
CA PHE A 742 2.69 -21.12 7.97
C PHE A 742 3.25 -21.75 6.69
N ASN A 743 4.00 -22.85 6.75
CA ASN A 743 4.44 -23.56 5.55
C ASN A 743 3.25 -24.22 4.83
N ARG A 744 2.29 -24.81 5.55
CA ARG A 744 1.06 -25.35 4.94
C ARG A 744 0.20 -24.25 4.31
N PHE A 745 0.10 -23.11 4.98
CA PHE A 745 -0.52 -21.87 4.48
C PHE A 745 0.17 -21.34 3.19
N MET A 746 1.50 -21.30 3.16
CA MET A 746 2.28 -20.94 1.96
C MET A 746 2.18 -21.99 0.84
N VAL A 747 1.83 -23.24 1.14
CA VAL A 747 1.54 -24.30 0.15
C VAL A 747 0.10 -24.22 -0.38
N ILE A 748 -0.86 -23.83 0.45
CA ILE A 748 -2.24 -23.57 0.01
C ILE A 748 -2.25 -22.43 -1.02
N ASN A 749 -1.53 -21.33 -0.76
CA ASN A 749 -1.42 -20.18 -1.68
C ASN A 749 -0.40 -20.38 -2.82
N ARG A 750 -0.07 -21.63 -3.16
CA ARG A 750 0.76 -22.03 -4.31
C ARG A 750 0.04 -22.94 -5.31
N ASN A 751 -1.25 -23.22 -5.10
CA ASN A 751 -2.15 -23.96 -5.99
C ASN A 751 -3.38 -23.13 -6.34
#